data_AF-A0A347WKB1-F1
#
_entry.id   AF-A0A347WKB1-F1
#
_cell.length_a   1.000
_cell.length_b   1.000
_cell.length_c   1.000
_cell.angle_alpha   90.00
_cell.angle_beta   90.00
_cell.angle_gamma   90.00
#
_symmetry.space_group_name_H-M   'P 1'
#
loop_
_entity.id
_entity.type
_entity.pdbx_description
1 polymer ?
#
loop_
_entity_poly.entity_id
_entity_poly.type
_entity_poly.pdbx_seq_one_letter_code
_entity_poly.pdbx_strand_id
1 'polypeptide(L)'
;MAIKRYSKADIDKVSAISIYDYIRDQGIGRIYNDGGKYVKVNIDGHDSIVIDTAKNYFIHNANSGEKNASGNIINFVQYINHNEMGFREAMAHLIEYSEGREIDWTKQKIKPIEQEPFSYTYELANNTLELKNYLGNERGISQETIDYLLDNQYIIQDKYNNVIFNWTRGGKPPSEREDIIGATQVVTDKDRIKQRGISKYIGKNSEKNYGFNIHLGDRVETLYVFEADIDLISYLDMHQNLTNAHLISMGGVKEETFLAFVEEDYQKNSDGFDVCYCVDNDMAGHAFLDKNAFAYNSHPKIQTYYLIPDFDSIEKKEWQELKQVCQKYTVPLEYAFPVYQYERPFIDQELANKELYFEQGISKGIEQLQQDINNRKFEDFIDSREYSISEKDRIYHWKNAIDTHSIQIVDEVIKDYNDLLKEKNKSRHDKKEEKVHERILKEAQRISEDRIDYLAQKYHIDKEILNILGRKGFIREKITTKEPLFICSENKRLTGAVFENQTLMNPTDINRRNFVITIGEPQNILLFDSPQESLQYWSLYKHELNDSVLISLNHSHNSQDKVTQINRIMNENHQTEFTYCSKGYVDYNKLNGYLNRVSPLGETWKEDLLKVKEYKTNREKVQSINHELDRETNEPKPDYDLAKGKLFVVI
;
A
#
# COMPACT_ATOMS: atom_id res chain seq x y z
N MET A 1 25.25 8.07 -54.56
CA MET A 1 25.13 6.61 -54.34
C MET A 1 23.68 6.20 -54.52
N ALA A 2 23.40 5.14 -55.27
CA ALA A 2 22.03 4.63 -55.44
C ALA A 2 21.49 4.16 -54.07
N ILE A 3 20.27 4.59 -53.72
CA ILE A 3 19.59 4.16 -52.51
C ILE A 3 19.26 2.67 -52.64
N LYS A 4 20.00 1.80 -51.94
CA LYS A 4 19.71 0.36 -51.87
C LYS A 4 18.39 0.18 -51.12
N ARG A 5 17.36 -0.33 -51.80
CA ARG A 5 16.05 -0.67 -51.22
C ARG A 5 16.01 -2.18 -51.00
N TYR A 6 15.66 -2.62 -49.80
CA TYR A 6 15.43 -4.02 -49.48
C TYR A 6 13.99 -4.41 -49.80
N SER A 7 13.79 -5.59 -50.40
CA SER A 7 12.45 -6.13 -50.64
C SER A 7 11.86 -6.69 -49.34
N LYS A 8 10.54 -6.89 -49.32
CA LYS A 8 9.87 -7.56 -48.19
C LYS A 8 10.43 -8.96 -47.92
N ALA A 9 10.80 -9.69 -48.98
CA ALA A 9 11.43 -11.01 -48.86
C ALA A 9 12.82 -10.93 -48.21
N ASP A 10 13.61 -9.88 -48.49
CA ASP A 10 14.91 -9.67 -47.85
C ASP A 10 14.75 -9.40 -46.34
N ILE A 11 13.75 -8.59 -45.98
CA ILE A 11 13.43 -8.27 -44.59
C ILE A 11 12.93 -9.50 -43.84
N ASP A 12 12.02 -10.27 -44.45
CA ASP A 12 11.47 -11.50 -43.87
C ASP A 12 12.59 -12.53 -43.65
N LYS A 13 13.50 -12.66 -44.62
CA LYS A 13 14.69 -13.53 -44.49
C LYS A 13 15.54 -13.09 -43.31
N VAL A 14 15.99 -11.84 -43.28
CA VAL A 14 16.84 -11.32 -42.20
C VAL A 14 16.16 -11.43 -40.82
N SER A 15 14.85 -11.20 -40.75
CA SER A 15 14.08 -11.27 -39.49
C SER A 15 14.03 -12.68 -38.87
N ALA A 16 14.33 -13.73 -39.65
CA ALA A 16 14.41 -15.11 -39.17
C ALA A 16 15.74 -15.45 -38.48
N ILE A 17 16.73 -14.56 -38.53
CA ILE A 17 17.99 -14.75 -37.79
C ILE A 17 17.70 -14.77 -36.29
N SER A 18 18.13 -15.85 -35.63
CA SER A 18 17.91 -16.08 -34.20
C SER A 18 18.62 -15.03 -33.35
N ILE A 19 17.87 -14.24 -32.56
CA ILE A 19 18.43 -13.25 -31.63
C ILE A 19 19.35 -13.92 -30.61
N TYR A 20 18.93 -15.08 -30.11
CA TYR A 20 19.69 -15.86 -29.16
C TYR A 20 21.05 -16.31 -29.75
N ASP A 21 21.06 -16.86 -30.97
CA ASP A 21 22.31 -17.31 -31.60
C ASP A 21 23.19 -16.13 -32.00
N TYR A 22 22.59 -15.04 -32.48
CA TYR A 22 23.31 -13.81 -32.78
C TYR A 22 24.06 -13.26 -31.56
N ILE A 23 23.42 -13.18 -30.39
CA ILE A 23 24.07 -12.74 -29.15
C ILE A 23 25.23 -13.65 -28.76
N ARG A 24 25.01 -14.97 -28.81
CA ARG A 24 26.03 -15.96 -28.46
C ARG A 24 27.24 -15.88 -29.41
N ASP A 25 26.97 -15.75 -30.70
CA ASP A 25 28.00 -15.72 -31.75
C ASP A 25 28.81 -14.43 -31.75
N GLN A 26 28.18 -13.29 -31.42
CA GLN A 26 28.84 -11.99 -31.34
C GLN A 26 29.46 -11.70 -29.97
N GLY A 27 29.09 -12.46 -28.92
CA GLY A 27 29.59 -12.26 -27.56
C GLY A 27 29.10 -10.95 -26.91
N ILE A 28 28.00 -10.39 -27.40
CA ILE A 28 27.47 -9.06 -27.04
C ILE A 28 26.62 -9.06 -25.77
N GLY A 29 26.96 -9.90 -24.78
CA GLY A 29 26.24 -9.91 -23.51
C GLY A 29 26.33 -11.23 -22.75
N ARG A 30 25.88 -11.20 -21.50
CA ARG A 30 25.82 -12.37 -20.62
C ARG A 30 24.41 -12.95 -20.59
N ILE A 31 24.27 -14.22 -20.98
CA ILE A 31 23.02 -14.98 -20.87
C ILE A 31 22.92 -15.59 -19.46
N TYR A 32 21.82 -15.35 -18.75
CA TYR A 32 21.65 -15.82 -17.36
C TYR A 32 20.99 -17.19 -17.24
N ASN A 33 20.10 -17.54 -18.17
CA ASN A 33 19.40 -18.82 -18.20
C ASN A 33 19.36 -19.37 -19.61
N ASP A 34 20.10 -20.46 -19.82
CA ASP A 34 20.23 -21.08 -21.14
C ASP A 34 19.14 -22.15 -21.38
N GLY A 35 18.63 -22.25 -22.62
CA GLY A 35 17.73 -23.32 -23.06
C GLY A 35 16.22 -23.16 -22.76
N GLY A 36 15.76 -22.00 -22.27
CA GLY A 36 14.34 -21.72 -21.99
C GLY A 36 13.59 -20.97 -23.10
N LYS A 37 12.25 -20.95 -23.03
CA LYS A 37 11.42 -20.09 -23.91
C LYS A 37 11.74 -18.60 -23.75
N TYR A 38 11.97 -18.17 -22.50
CA TYR A 38 12.35 -16.80 -22.16
C TYR A 38 13.78 -16.81 -21.63
N VAL A 39 14.68 -16.20 -22.39
CA VAL A 39 16.10 -16.09 -22.06
C VAL A 39 16.39 -14.67 -21.61
N LYS A 40 16.92 -14.50 -20.40
CA LYS A 40 17.37 -13.22 -19.84
C LYS A 40 18.81 -12.96 -20.26
N VAL A 41 19.06 -11.76 -20.75
CA VAL A 41 20.38 -11.33 -21.21
C VAL A 41 20.73 -9.99 -20.57
N ASN A 42 22.00 -9.84 -20.19
CA ASN A 42 22.58 -8.54 -19.88
C ASN A 42 23.49 -8.08 -21.01
N ILE A 43 23.22 -6.88 -21.52
CA ILE A 43 23.99 -6.22 -22.57
C ILE A 43 24.32 -4.83 -22.05
N ASP A 44 25.61 -4.50 -21.99
CA ASP A 44 26.12 -3.18 -21.53
C ASP A 44 25.52 -2.67 -20.21
N GLY A 45 25.24 -3.57 -19.26
CA GLY A 45 24.70 -3.22 -17.96
C GLY A 45 23.17 -3.28 -17.86
N HIS A 46 22.43 -3.43 -18.97
CA HIS A 46 20.98 -3.62 -18.96
C HIS A 46 20.62 -5.07 -18.60
N ASP A 47 20.20 -5.35 -17.37
CA ASP A 47 19.88 -6.71 -16.87
C ASP A 47 18.44 -7.19 -17.13
N SER A 48 17.66 -6.38 -17.85
CA SER A 48 16.21 -6.54 -17.99
C SER A 48 15.74 -6.90 -19.42
N ILE A 49 16.67 -7.28 -20.30
CA ILE A 49 16.37 -7.76 -21.67
C ILE A 49 15.94 -9.22 -21.61
N VAL A 50 14.78 -9.52 -22.19
CA VAL A 50 14.21 -10.86 -22.30
C VAL A 50 13.98 -11.21 -23.76
N ILE A 51 14.48 -12.38 -24.17
CA ILE A 51 14.30 -12.95 -25.51
C ILE A 51 13.30 -14.08 -25.42
N ASP A 52 12.19 -13.96 -26.15
CA ASP A 52 11.30 -15.07 -26.44
C ASP A 52 11.89 -15.87 -27.61
N THR A 53 12.58 -16.96 -27.30
CA THR A 53 13.28 -17.82 -28.28
C THR A 53 12.30 -18.55 -29.20
N ALA A 54 11.05 -18.71 -28.78
CA ALA A 54 10.00 -19.27 -29.63
C ALA A 54 9.54 -18.22 -30.66
N LYS A 55 9.37 -16.96 -30.24
CA LYS A 55 8.95 -15.84 -31.11
C LYS A 55 10.05 -15.18 -31.92
N ASN A 56 11.31 -15.48 -31.60
CA ASN A 56 12.46 -14.74 -32.08
C ASN A 56 12.29 -13.22 -31.88
N TYR A 57 11.85 -12.86 -30.68
CA TYR A 57 11.43 -11.50 -30.33
C TYR A 57 12.05 -11.11 -28.99
N PHE A 58 12.53 -9.89 -28.86
CA PHE A 58 13.07 -9.39 -27.59
C PHE A 58 12.22 -8.25 -27.05
N ILE A 59 12.29 -8.07 -25.73
CA ILE A 59 11.71 -6.93 -25.01
C ILE A 59 12.73 -6.51 -23.95
N HIS A 60 13.04 -5.22 -23.89
CA HIS A 60 13.66 -4.63 -22.72
C HIS A 60 12.58 -4.14 -21.76
N ASN A 61 12.40 -4.85 -20.64
CA ASN A 61 11.28 -4.57 -19.72
C ASN A 61 11.45 -3.26 -18.95
N ALA A 62 12.69 -2.84 -18.66
CA ALA A 62 12.95 -1.60 -17.93
C ALA A 62 12.81 -0.35 -18.82
N ASN A 63 13.07 -0.47 -20.13
CA ASN A 63 13.04 0.66 -21.07
C ASN A 63 12.06 0.41 -22.23
N SER A 64 10.88 -0.16 -21.96
CA SER A 64 9.93 -0.55 -23.03
C SER A 64 9.46 0.62 -23.90
N GLY A 65 9.58 1.87 -23.42
CA GLY A 65 9.25 3.09 -24.15
C GLY A 65 10.35 3.60 -25.10
N GLU A 66 11.57 3.05 -25.04
CA GLU A 66 12.67 3.48 -25.91
C GLU A 66 12.47 2.97 -27.35
N LYS A 67 12.92 3.75 -28.33
CA LYS A 67 12.80 3.40 -29.75
C LYS A 67 13.45 2.04 -30.01
N ASN A 68 12.73 1.15 -30.68
CA ASN A 68 13.16 -0.23 -30.94
C ASN A 68 13.43 -1.09 -29.70
N ALA A 69 13.04 -0.70 -28.48
CA ALA A 69 13.27 -1.49 -27.25
C ALA A 69 12.56 -2.85 -27.18
N SER A 70 11.79 -3.17 -28.22
CA SER A 70 11.26 -4.50 -28.47
C SER A 70 11.15 -4.73 -29.97
N GLY A 71 11.17 -5.99 -30.39
CA GLY A 71 11.08 -6.29 -31.81
C GLY A 71 11.75 -7.59 -32.21
N ASN A 72 11.95 -7.72 -33.52
CA ASN A 72 12.74 -8.81 -34.09
C ASN A 72 14.25 -8.48 -34.03
N ILE A 73 15.08 -9.33 -34.64
CA ILE A 73 16.53 -9.16 -34.72
C ILE A 73 16.99 -7.83 -35.34
N ILE A 74 16.22 -7.25 -36.27
CA ILE A 74 16.57 -5.95 -36.87
C ILE A 74 16.41 -4.86 -35.82
N ASN A 75 15.25 -4.81 -35.14
CA ASN A 75 15.04 -3.89 -34.03
C ASN A 75 16.09 -4.09 -32.95
N PHE A 76 16.45 -5.34 -32.65
CA PHE A 76 17.45 -5.67 -31.65
C PHE A 76 18.83 -5.09 -31.99
N VAL A 77 19.32 -5.28 -33.21
CA VAL A 77 20.60 -4.71 -33.65
C VAL A 77 20.57 -3.19 -33.63
N GLN A 78 19.47 -2.57 -34.04
CA GLN A 78 19.34 -1.11 -33.92
C GLN A 78 19.37 -0.66 -32.45
N TYR A 79 18.66 -1.38 -31.59
CA TYR A 79 18.52 -1.07 -30.18
C TYR A 79 19.85 -1.15 -29.41
N ILE A 80 20.58 -2.26 -29.53
CA ILE A 80 21.86 -2.44 -28.84
C ILE A 80 22.97 -1.52 -29.35
N ASN A 81 22.80 -0.93 -30.54
CA ASN A 81 23.69 0.11 -31.07
C ASN A 81 23.12 1.51 -30.78
N HIS A 82 22.41 1.67 -29.67
CA HIS A 82 21.83 2.94 -29.19
C HIS A 82 20.99 3.68 -30.24
N ASN A 83 20.35 2.95 -31.15
CA ASN A 83 19.60 3.47 -32.30
C ASN A 83 20.40 4.39 -33.25
N GLU A 84 21.73 4.45 -33.13
CA GLU A 84 22.63 5.14 -34.06
C GLU A 84 22.66 4.41 -35.41
N MET A 85 22.54 3.08 -35.37
CA MET A 85 22.45 2.26 -36.57
C MET A 85 21.05 2.33 -37.19
N GLY A 86 20.96 2.92 -38.38
CA GLY A 86 19.70 3.01 -39.11
C GLY A 86 19.25 1.66 -39.67
N PHE A 87 17.96 1.55 -40.03
CA PHE A 87 17.38 0.29 -40.55
C PHE A 87 18.19 -0.35 -41.68
N ARG A 88 18.73 0.47 -42.60
CA ARG A 88 19.49 -0.03 -43.75
C ARG A 88 20.86 -0.59 -43.38
N GLU A 89 21.49 0.02 -42.38
CA GLU A 89 22.79 -0.40 -41.85
C GLU A 89 22.62 -1.67 -41.04
N ALA A 90 21.58 -1.75 -40.20
CA ALA A 90 21.22 -2.98 -39.48
C ALA A 90 20.91 -4.13 -40.44
N MET A 91 20.16 -3.87 -41.51
CA MET A 91 19.92 -4.85 -42.57
C MET A 91 21.20 -5.28 -43.29
N ALA A 92 22.11 -4.36 -43.62
CA ALA A 92 23.38 -4.70 -44.27
C ALA A 92 24.26 -5.55 -43.35
N HIS A 93 24.38 -5.13 -42.09
CA HIS A 93 25.12 -5.83 -41.05
C HIS A 93 24.59 -7.26 -40.82
N LEU A 94 23.27 -7.43 -40.73
CA LEU A 94 22.66 -8.74 -40.55
C LEU A 94 22.77 -9.64 -41.79
N ILE A 95 22.74 -9.06 -43.00
CA ILE A 95 23.00 -9.79 -44.23
C ILE A 95 24.45 -10.29 -44.24
N GLU A 96 25.42 -9.44 -43.94
CA GLU A 96 26.83 -9.82 -43.83
C GLU A 96 27.05 -10.89 -42.76
N TYR A 97 26.44 -10.74 -41.59
CA TYR A 97 26.46 -11.77 -40.54
C TYR A 97 25.89 -13.11 -41.03
N SER A 98 24.87 -13.08 -41.88
CA SER A 98 24.19 -14.28 -42.42
C SER A 98 24.95 -14.97 -43.56
N GLU A 99 25.93 -14.31 -44.19
CA GLU A 99 26.68 -14.88 -45.31
C GLU A 99 27.58 -16.04 -44.84
N GLY A 100 27.42 -17.22 -45.47
CA GLY A 100 28.22 -18.41 -45.15
C GLY A 100 27.79 -19.18 -43.89
N ARG A 101 26.68 -18.78 -43.22
CA ARG A 101 26.10 -19.52 -42.09
C ARG A 101 24.91 -20.37 -42.52
N GLU A 102 24.81 -21.60 -41.99
CA GLU A 102 23.58 -22.39 -42.05
C GLU A 102 22.56 -21.82 -41.07
N ILE A 103 21.79 -20.82 -41.53
CA ILE A 103 20.67 -20.30 -40.75
C ILE A 103 19.46 -21.18 -41.02
N ASP A 104 18.85 -21.68 -39.94
CA ASP A 104 17.58 -22.39 -40.02
C ASP A 104 16.45 -21.40 -40.31
N TRP A 105 16.21 -21.17 -41.61
CA TRP A 105 15.14 -20.31 -42.13
C TRP A 105 13.73 -20.89 -41.89
N THR A 106 13.60 -22.05 -41.23
CA THR A 106 12.31 -22.73 -40.98
C THR A 106 11.70 -22.44 -39.61
N LYS A 107 12.37 -21.69 -38.72
CA LYS A 107 11.74 -21.23 -37.46
C LYS A 107 10.51 -20.38 -37.81
N GLN A 108 9.37 -20.98 -37.52
CA GLN A 108 8.10 -20.82 -38.22
C GLN A 108 7.45 -19.45 -38.02
N LYS A 109 6.64 -19.04 -39.01
CA LYS A 109 5.44 -18.22 -38.73
C LYS A 109 4.66 -18.91 -37.62
N ILE A 110 4.71 -18.36 -36.41
CA ILE A 110 4.00 -18.92 -35.26
C ILE A 110 2.51 -18.77 -35.52
N LYS A 111 1.82 -19.91 -35.63
CA LYS A 111 0.38 -19.94 -35.42
C LYS A 111 0.10 -19.31 -34.05
N PRO A 112 -0.90 -18.41 -33.92
CA PRO A 112 -1.25 -17.84 -32.62
C PRO A 112 -1.42 -18.99 -31.63
N ILE A 113 -0.61 -18.98 -30.57
CA ILE A 113 -0.76 -19.92 -29.46
C ILE A 113 -2.14 -19.61 -28.90
N GLU A 114 -3.08 -20.57 -29.00
CA GLU A 114 -4.34 -20.51 -28.27
C GLU A 114 -3.97 -20.32 -26.80
N GLN A 115 -4.29 -19.16 -26.24
CA GLN A 115 -4.08 -18.91 -24.83
C GLN A 115 -5.11 -19.72 -24.07
N GLU A 116 -4.65 -20.54 -23.13
CA GLU A 116 -5.55 -21.15 -22.16
C GLU A 116 -6.36 -20.04 -21.47
N PRO A 117 -7.67 -20.25 -21.24
CA PRO A 117 -8.49 -19.28 -20.53
C PRO A 117 -7.92 -19.02 -19.13
N PHE A 118 -8.22 -17.83 -18.60
CA PHE A 118 -7.92 -17.52 -17.21
C PHE A 118 -8.56 -18.55 -16.29
N SER A 119 -7.83 -18.94 -15.24
CA SER A 119 -8.34 -19.83 -14.19
C SER A 119 -8.09 -19.19 -12.84
N TYR A 120 -9.16 -18.94 -12.10
CA TYR A 120 -9.10 -18.32 -10.79
C TYR A 120 -8.55 -19.31 -9.74
N THR A 121 -7.26 -19.19 -9.44
CA THR A 121 -6.50 -20.13 -8.57
C THR A 121 -6.16 -19.56 -7.20
N TYR A 122 -6.66 -18.37 -6.86
CA TYR A 122 -6.39 -17.71 -5.59
C TYR A 122 -7.18 -18.37 -4.45
N GLU A 123 -6.46 -18.87 -3.46
CA GLU A 123 -7.03 -19.46 -2.24
C GLU A 123 -7.24 -18.36 -1.18
N LEU A 124 -8.45 -18.28 -0.63
CA LEU A 124 -8.81 -17.30 0.39
C LEU A 124 -8.05 -17.55 1.70
N ALA A 125 -7.59 -16.49 2.34
CA ALA A 125 -7.15 -16.54 3.73
C ALA A 125 -8.31 -16.80 4.70
N ASN A 126 -7.99 -17.24 5.92
CA ASN A 126 -8.98 -17.45 6.98
C ASN A 126 -9.57 -16.13 7.53
N ASN A 127 -8.90 -15.00 7.30
CA ASN A 127 -9.36 -13.66 7.67
C ASN A 127 -8.75 -12.62 6.72
N THR A 128 -9.19 -11.36 6.85
CA THR A 128 -8.75 -10.24 6.00
C THR A 128 -7.90 -9.21 6.76
N LEU A 129 -7.29 -9.60 7.89
CA LEU A 129 -6.63 -8.66 8.80
C LEU A 129 -5.44 -7.93 8.16
N GLU A 130 -4.62 -8.65 7.39
CA GLU A 130 -3.43 -8.07 6.76
C GLU A 130 -3.78 -7.14 5.60
N LEU A 131 -4.79 -7.50 4.80
CA LEU A 131 -5.37 -6.64 3.78
C LEU A 131 -5.93 -5.35 4.40
N LYS A 132 -6.74 -5.47 5.46
CA LYS A 132 -7.30 -4.31 6.18
C LYS A 132 -6.19 -3.44 6.78
N ASN A 133 -5.15 -4.04 7.34
CA ASN A 133 -4.01 -3.30 7.87
C ASN A 133 -3.24 -2.56 6.75
N TYR A 134 -2.97 -3.21 5.63
CA TYR A 134 -2.24 -2.63 4.52
C TYR A 134 -3.05 -1.50 3.87
N LEU A 135 -4.29 -1.76 3.45
CA LEU A 135 -5.12 -0.75 2.79
C LEU A 135 -5.52 0.37 3.76
N GLY A 136 -5.89 0.04 5.00
CA GLY A 136 -6.32 1.01 5.98
C GLY A 136 -5.18 1.84 6.55
N ASN A 137 -4.17 1.20 7.11
CA ASN A 137 -3.13 1.92 7.85
C ASN A 137 -2.02 2.46 6.93
N GLU A 138 -1.63 1.71 5.90
CA GLU A 138 -0.49 2.10 5.05
C GLU A 138 -0.94 2.89 3.82
N ARG A 139 -2.11 2.57 3.28
CA ARG A 139 -2.69 3.28 2.12
C ARG A 139 -3.72 4.34 2.49
N GLY A 140 -4.21 4.36 3.73
CA GLY A 140 -5.12 5.39 4.21
C GLY A 140 -6.56 5.26 3.70
N ILE A 141 -6.93 4.11 3.12
CA ILE A 141 -8.30 3.84 2.66
C ILE A 141 -9.22 3.66 3.87
N SER A 142 -10.43 4.23 3.86
CA SER A 142 -11.36 4.06 4.97
C SER A 142 -11.84 2.61 5.12
N GLN A 143 -12.23 2.24 6.34
CA GLN A 143 -12.76 0.90 6.63
C GLN A 143 -14.05 0.63 5.84
N GLU A 144 -14.88 1.65 5.64
CA GLU A 144 -16.12 1.57 4.85
C GLU A 144 -15.84 1.17 3.41
N THR A 145 -14.90 1.84 2.73
CA THR A 145 -14.52 1.50 1.36
C THR A 145 -13.89 0.11 1.28
N ILE A 146 -13.05 -0.27 2.25
CA ILE A 146 -12.46 -1.62 2.30
C ILE A 146 -13.54 -2.69 2.45
N ASP A 147 -14.51 -2.49 3.34
CA ASP A 147 -15.61 -3.44 3.56
C ASP A 147 -16.50 -3.53 2.32
N TYR A 148 -16.85 -2.42 1.68
CA TYR A 148 -17.56 -2.42 0.40
C TYR A 148 -16.84 -3.27 -0.66
N LEU A 149 -15.52 -3.11 -0.81
CA LEU A 149 -14.74 -3.86 -1.79
C LEU A 149 -14.65 -5.36 -1.47
N LEU A 150 -14.56 -5.72 -0.18
CA LEU A 150 -14.54 -7.11 0.28
C LEU A 150 -15.91 -7.79 0.12
N ASP A 151 -16.97 -7.12 0.56
CA ASP A 151 -18.35 -7.63 0.52
C ASP A 151 -18.82 -7.88 -0.92
N ASN A 152 -18.37 -7.02 -1.85
CA ASN A 152 -18.63 -7.16 -3.29
C ASN A 152 -17.57 -7.99 -4.03
N GLN A 153 -16.63 -8.63 -3.32
CA GLN A 153 -15.58 -9.47 -3.90
C GLN A 153 -14.71 -8.80 -4.98
N TYR A 154 -14.66 -7.46 -5.01
CA TYR A 154 -13.71 -6.72 -5.85
C TYR A 154 -12.28 -6.96 -5.39
N ILE A 155 -12.09 -7.15 -4.08
CA ILE A 155 -10.81 -7.54 -3.50
C ILE A 155 -10.95 -8.75 -2.59
N ILE A 156 -9.89 -9.54 -2.49
CA ILE A 156 -9.76 -10.60 -1.47
C ILE A 156 -8.36 -10.59 -0.85
N GLN A 157 -8.23 -11.22 0.33
CA GLN A 157 -6.93 -11.61 0.87
C GLN A 157 -6.63 -13.06 0.49
N ASP A 158 -5.52 -13.31 -0.21
CA ASP A 158 -5.08 -14.67 -0.48
C ASP A 158 -4.42 -15.32 0.76
N LYS A 159 -4.23 -16.64 0.74
CA LYS A 159 -3.58 -17.39 1.84
C LYS A 159 -2.16 -16.95 2.18
N TYR A 160 -1.53 -16.15 1.32
CA TYR A 160 -0.20 -15.57 1.52
C TYR A 160 -0.28 -14.11 1.97
N ASN A 161 -1.47 -13.67 2.40
CA ASN A 161 -1.82 -12.34 2.89
C ASN A 161 -1.73 -11.22 1.85
N ASN A 162 -1.58 -11.52 0.56
CA ASN A 162 -1.56 -10.52 -0.50
C ASN A 162 -2.97 -9.98 -0.74
N VAL A 163 -3.06 -8.76 -1.25
CA VAL A 163 -4.33 -8.22 -1.79
C VAL A 163 -4.48 -8.67 -3.23
N ILE A 164 -5.60 -9.30 -3.56
CA ILE A 164 -5.96 -9.65 -4.93
C ILE A 164 -7.09 -8.72 -5.37
N PHE A 165 -6.88 -7.98 -6.45
CA PHE A 165 -7.88 -7.17 -7.13
C PHE A 165 -8.47 -7.98 -8.28
N ASN A 166 -9.75 -8.32 -8.19
CA ASN A 166 -10.44 -9.17 -9.16
C ASN A 166 -10.94 -8.33 -10.33
N TRP A 167 -10.66 -8.77 -11.56
CA TRP A 167 -11.11 -8.09 -12.77
C TRP A 167 -12.40 -8.75 -13.27
N THR A 168 -13.45 -7.96 -13.49
CA THR A 168 -14.71 -8.44 -14.04
C THR A 168 -15.07 -7.69 -15.30
N ARG A 169 -15.82 -8.34 -16.19
CA ARG A 169 -16.26 -7.70 -17.42
C ARG A 169 -17.32 -6.64 -17.11
N GLY A 170 -17.02 -5.37 -17.44
CA GLY A 170 -17.92 -4.24 -17.23
C GLY A 170 -18.08 -3.78 -15.77
N GLY A 171 -17.16 -4.18 -14.88
CA GLY A 171 -16.96 -3.57 -13.57
C GLY A 171 -17.98 -3.92 -12.51
N LYS A 172 -18.86 -4.89 -12.76
CA LYS A 172 -19.83 -5.34 -11.76
C LYS A 172 -19.20 -6.31 -10.78
N PRO A 173 -19.71 -6.40 -9.53
CA PRO A 173 -19.29 -7.44 -8.60
C PRO A 173 -19.44 -8.83 -9.24
N PRO A 174 -18.45 -9.72 -9.11
CA PRO A 174 -18.60 -11.09 -9.60
C PRO A 174 -19.71 -11.79 -8.80
N SER A 175 -20.63 -12.46 -9.49
CA SER A 175 -21.64 -13.31 -8.84
C SER A 175 -21.04 -14.68 -8.52
N GLU A 176 -20.18 -15.18 -9.41
CA GLU A 176 -19.44 -16.44 -9.26
C GLU A 176 -17.96 -16.23 -9.62
N ARG A 177 -17.09 -17.21 -9.31
CA ARG A 177 -15.64 -17.09 -9.59
C ARG A 177 -15.35 -17.06 -11.09
N GLU A 178 -16.22 -17.67 -11.87
CA GLU A 178 -16.18 -17.77 -13.32
C GLU A 178 -16.41 -16.41 -14.01
N ASP A 179 -17.01 -15.43 -13.31
CA ASP A 179 -17.16 -14.06 -13.80
C ASP A 179 -15.84 -13.27 -13.75
N ILE A 180 -14.84 -13.77 -13.01
CA ILE A 180 -13.53 -13.14 -12.86
C ILE A 180 -12.67 -13.53 -14.05
N ILE A 181 -12.26 -12.52 -14.84
CA ILE A 181 -11.50 -12.70 -16.09
C ILE A 181 -10.01 -12.39 -15.94
N GLY A 182 -9.60 -11.94 -14.76
CA GLY A 182 -8.21 -11.67 -14.42
C GLY A 182 -8.07 -11.20 -12.99
N ALA A 183 -6.83 -11.00 -12.57
CA ALA A 183 -6.55 -10.41 -11.27
C ALA A 183 -5.20 -9.68 -11.24
N THR A 184 -5.11 -8.66 -10.38
CA THR A 184 -3.84 -8.08 -9.94
C THR A 184 -3.55 -8.51 -8.51
N GLN A 185 -2.37 -9.05 -8.27
CA GLN A 185 -1.87 -9.39 -6.94
C GLN A 185 -0.88 -8.33 -6.46
N VAL A 186 -1.15 -7.76 -5.27
CA VAL A 186 -0.28 -6.81 -4.57
C VAL A 186 0.30 -7.46 -3.32
N VAL A 187 1.62 -7.54 -3.26
CA VAL A 187 2.32 -8.08 -2.08
C VAL A 187 2.25 -7.09 -0.92
N THR A 188 1.83 -7.56 0.25
CA THR A 188 1.67 -6.79 1.49
C THR A 188 2.69 -7.14 2.57
N ASP A 189 3.34 -8.30 2.43
CA ASP A 189 4.32 -8.80 3.40
C ASP A 189 5.55 -7.88 3.47
N LYS A 190 5.79 -7.30 4.64
CA LYS A 190 6.85 -6.29 4.85
C LYS A 190 8.25 -6.83 4.64
N ASP A 191 8.51 -8.09 4.95
CA ASP A 191 9.84 -8.66 4.82
C ASP A 191 10.14 -8.99 3.35
N ARG A 192 9.14 -9.48 2.61
CA ARG A 192 9.21 -9.65 1.15
C ARG A 192 9.40 -8.31 0.46
N ILE A 193 8.66 -7.27 0.87
CA ILE A 193 8.81 -5.91 0.33
C ILE A 193 10.21 -5.37 0.62
N LYS A 194 10.74 -5.51 1.83
CA LYS A 194 12.11 -5.06 2.16
C LYS A 194 13.19 -5.77 1.33
N GLN A 195 12.99 -7.04 1.01
CA GLN A 195 13.97 -7.83 0.26
C GLN A 195 13.91 -7.60 -1.25
N ARG A 196 12.72 -7.35 -1.81
CA ARG A 196 12.48 -7.37 -3.26
C ARG A 196 11.81 -6.12 -3.83
N GLY A 197 11.47 -5.15 -2.98
CA GLY A 197 10.63 -4.01 -3.33
C GLY A 197 9.14 -4.35 -3.36
N ILE A 198 8.29 -3.32 -3.44
CA ILE A 198 6.85 -3.49 -3.66
C ILE A 198 6.67 -4.19 -5.00
N SER A 199 6.00 -5.34 -4.99
CA SER A 199 5.80 -6.16 -6.19
C SER A 199 4.31 -6.29 -6.50
N LYS A 200 3.96 -6.01 -7.75
CA LYS A 200 2.63 -6.22 -8.33
C LYS A 200 2.74 -7.31 -9.40
N TYR A 201 1.79 -8.24 -9.45
CA TYR A 201 1.77 -9.32 -10.43
C TYR A 201 0.40 -9.45 -11.07
N ILE A 202 0.36 -9.60 -12.39
CA ILE A 202 -0.87 -9.94 -13.10
C ILE A 202 -1.04 -11.46 -13.07
N GLY A 203 -2.24 -11.92 -12.75
CA GLY A 203 -2.60 -13.34 -12.77
C GLY A 203 -2.25 -14.00 -14.12
N LYS A 204 -1.79 -15.25 -14.06
CA LYS A 204 -1.43 -15.98 -15.28
C LYS A 204 -2.69 -16.14 -16.16
N ASN A 205 -2.55 -15.83 -17.44
CA ASN A 205 -3.61 -15.86 -18.44
C ASN A 205 -4.79 -14.90 -18.14
N SER A 206 -4.63 -13.90 -17.27
CA SER A 206 -5.60 -12.81 -17.16
C SER A 206 -5.87 -12.22 -18.55
N GLU A 207 -7.10 -11.78 -18.76
CA GLU A 207 -7.52 -11.22 -20.04
C GLU A 207 -6.59 -10.09 -20.49
N LYS A 208 -6.20 -10.16 -21.77
CA LYS A 208 -5.33 -9.14 -22.37
C LYS A 208 -6.06 -7.82 -22.47
N ASN A 209 -5.31 -6.73 -22.38
CA ASN A 209 -5.82 -5.36 -22.53
C ASN A 209 -6.96 -5.07 -21.55
N TYR A 210 -6.87 -5.62 -20.35
CA TYR A 210 -7.85 -5.46 -19.29
C TYR A 210 -7.16 -5.20 -17.95
N GLY A 211 -7.96 -4.81 -16.95
CA GLY A 211 -7.46 -4.44 -15.63
C GLY A 211 -8.57 -4.41 -14.57
N PHE A 212 -8.19 -4.04 -13.34
CA PHE A 212 -9.15 -3.88 -12.26
C PHE A 212 -10.11 -2.73 -12.58
N ASN A 213 -11.40 -2.94 -12.35
CA ASN A 213 -12.42 -1.95 -12.69
C ASN A 213 -13.68 -2.09 -11.83
N ILE A 214 -14.39 -0.98 -11.66
CA ILE A 214 -15.61 -0.87 -10.85
C ILE A 214 -16.64 -0.01 -11.60
N HIS A 215 -17.85 -0.52 -11.77
CA HIS A 215 -18.99 0.20 -12.33
C HIS A 215 -19.96 0.58 -11.21
N LEU A 216 -20.24 1.87 -11.10
CA LEU A 216 -21.18 2.46 -10.14
C LEU A 216 -22.41 2.99 -10.88
N GLY A 217 -23.61 2.62 -10.45
CA GLY A 217 -24.88 3.06 -11.06
C GLY A 217 -25.34 2.19 -12.23
N ASP A 218 -26.34 2.69 -12.96
CA ASP A 218 -27.05 1.93 -14.00
C ASP A 218 -26.51 2.17 -15.42
N ARG A 219 -25.75 3.26 -15.63
CA ARG A 219 -25.16 3.66 -16.92
C ARG A 219 -23.81 4.32 -16.70
N VAL A 220 -22.97 4.36 -17.73
CA VAL A 220 -21.66 5.03 -17.68
C VAL A 220 -21.77 6.44 -18.23
N GLU A 221 -21.97 7.45 -17.38
CA GLU A 221 -21.87 8.87 -17.77
C GLU A 221 -20.40 9.31 -17.83
N THR A 222 -19.53 8.72 -17.00
CA THR A 222 -18.10 9.08 -16.95
C THR A 222 -17.22 7.85 -16.75
N LEU A 223 -16.15 7.75 -17.55
CA LEU A 223 -15.07 6.79 -17.43
C LEU A 223 -13.85 7.44 -16.76
N TYR A 224 -13.45 6.97 -15.58
CA TYR A 224 -12.28 7.43 -14.84
C TYR A 224 -11.11 6.46 -15.05
N VAL A 225 -9.98 6.97 -15.55
CA VAL A 225 -8.85 6.16 -16.01
C VAL A 225 -7.63 6.35 -15.11
N PHE A 226 -7.35 5.35 -14.27
CA PHE A 226 -6.26 5.37 -13.29
C PHE A 226 -5.06 4.54 -13.74
N GLU A 227 -3.86 4.96 -13.34
CA GLU A 227 -2.63 4.18 -13.61
C GLU A 227 -2.59 2.89 -12.78
N ALA A 228 -3.05 2.90 -11.53
CA ALA A 228 -3.00 1.75 -10.64
C ALA A 228 -4.26 1.51 -9.80
N ASP A 229 -4.44 0.25 -9.38
CA ASP A 229 -5.60 -0.21 -8.59
C ASP A 229 -5.77 0.56 -7.27
N ILE A 230 -4.65 0.95 -6.64
CA ILE A 230 -4.65 1.69 -5.37
C ILE A 230 -5.15 3.12 -5.57
N ASP A 231 -4.80 3.77 -6.67
CA ASP A 231 -5.27 5.12 -7.00
C ASP A 231 -6.76 5.13 -7.29
N LEU A 232 -7.25 4.11 -8.00
CA LEU A 232 -8.67 3.90 -8.23
C LEU A 232 -9.45 3.82 -6.92
N ILE A 233 -9.04 2.94 -5.99
CA ILE A 233 -9.76 2.81 -4.71
C ILE A 233 -9.55 4.02 -3.79
N SER A 234 -8.44 4.75 -3.93
CA SER A 234 -8.21 6.00 -3.20
C SER A 234 -9.17 7.10 -3.69
N TYR A 235 -9.40 7.18 -5.00
CA TYR A 235 -10.40 8.07 -5.58
C TYR A 235 -11.81 7.70 -5.16
N LEU A 236 -12.15 6.40 -5.18
CA LEU A 236 -13.43 5.89 -4.70
C LEU A 236 -13.69 6.29 -3.25
N ASP A 237 -12.68 6.16 -2.38
CA ASP A 237 -12.77 6.56 -0.97
C ASP A 237 -13.05 8.05 -0.78
N MET A 238 -12.43 8.89 -1.62
CA MET A 238 -12.67 10.34 -1.59
C MET A 238 -14.03 10.76 -2.17
N HIS A 239 -14.67 9.89 -2.95
CA HIS A 239 -15.89 10.18 -3.71
C HIS A 239 -16.95 9.09 -3.53
N GLN A 240 -17.28 8.75 -2.28
CA GLN A 240 -18.24 7.69 -1.95
C GLN A 240 -19.65 7.90 -2.55
N ASN A 241 -20.01 9.12 -2.92
CA ASN A 241 -21.31 9.45 -3.56
C ASN A 241 -21.27 9.37 -5.10
N LEU A 242 -20.17 8.89 -5.68
CA LEU A 242 -20.03 8.76 -7.13
C LEU A 242 -21.03 7.74 -7.69
N THR A 243 -21.73 8.10 -8.74
CA THR A 243 -22.70 7.26 -9.45
C THR A 243 -22.56 7.47 -10.95
N ASN A 244 -23.10 6.53 -11.72
CA ASN A 244 -23.02 6.49 -13.18
C ASN A 244 -21.58 6.58 -13.71
N ALA A 245 -20.66 5.89 -13.02
CA ALA A 245 -19.24 5.99 -13.26
C ALA A 245 -18.64 4.61 -13.52
N HIS A 246 -17.71 4.53 -14.46
CA HIS A 246 -16.85 3.38 -14.64
C HIS A 246 -15.43 3.78 -14.28
N LEU A 247 -14.88 3.18 -13.22
CA LEU A 247 -13.52 3.43 -12.77
C LEU A 247 -12.67 2.27 -13.24
N ILE A 248 -11.57 2.54 -13.96
CA ILE A 248 -10.71 1.50 -14.52
C ILE A 248 -9.25 1.75 -14.15
N SER A 249 -8.51 0.68 -13.87
CA SER A 249 -7.06 0.72 -13.73
C SER A 249 -6.39 0.06 -14.93
N MET A 250 -5.39 0.73 -15.48
CA MET A 250 -4.59 0.21 -16.60
C MET A 250 -3.47 -0.74 -16.14
N GLY A 251 -3.16 -0.78 -14.85
CA GLY A 251 -2.03 -1.56 -14.30
C GLY A 251 -0.69 -1.10 -14.89
N GLY A 252 -0.43 0.22 -14.83
CA GLY A 252 0.58 0.97 -15.57
C GLY A 252 -0.03 1.70 -16.78
N VAL A 253 0.66 2.68 -17.36
CA VAL A 253 0.19 3.49 -18.53
C VAL A 253 0.05 2.70 -19.85
N LYS A 254 -0.79 1.66 -19.87
CA LYS A 254 -1.03 0.77 -21.02
C LYS A 254 -2.17 1.28 -21.88
N GLU A 255 -1.80 1.90 -23.00
CA GLU A 255 -2.73 2.43 -24.00
C GLU A 255 -3.76 1.40 -24.48
N GLU A 256 -3.35 0.16 -24.77
CA GLU A 256 -4.27 -0.85 -25.29
C GLU A 256 -5.36 -1.21 -24.29
N THR A 257 -5.08 -1.11 -22.99
CA THR A 257 -6.07 -1.34 -21.93
C THR A 257 -7.06 -0.19 -21.86
N PHE A 258 -6.56 1.05 -21.92
CA PHE A 258 -7.42 2.24 -21.99
C PHE A 258 -8.37 2.19 -23.19
N LEU A 259 -7.83 1.94 -24.40
CA LEU A 259 -8.64 1.92 -25.62
C LEU A 259 -9.71 0.81 -25.59
N ALA A 260 -9.39 -0.35 -24.99
CA ALA A 260 -10.35 -1.45 -24.83
C ALA A 260 -11.54 -1.04 -23.94
N PHE A 261 -11.29 -0.35 -22.82
CA PHE A 261 -12.37 0.14 -21.95
C PHE A 261 -13.19 1.26 -22.60
N VAL A 262 -12.55 2.19 -23.32
CA VAL A 262 -13.27 3.22 -24.09
C VAL A 262 -14.18 2.59 -25.14
N GLU A 263 -13.70 1.58 -25.87
CA GLU A 263 -14.51 0.85 -26.84
C GLU A 263 -15.68 0.12 -26.17
N GLU A 264 -15.42 -0.56 -25.05
CA GLU A 264 -16.44 -1.27 -24.28
C GLU A 264 -17.58 -0.34 -23.83
N ASP A 265 -17.24 0.82 -23.27
CA ASP A 265 -18.24 1.78 -22.79
C ASP A 265 -18.93 2.52 -23.94
N TYR A 266 -18.21 2.82 -25.02
CA TYR A 266 -18.79 3.43 -26.21
C TYR A 266 -19.83 2.52 -26.88
N GLN A 267 -19.60 1.21 -26.90
CA GLN A 267 -20.58 0.25 -27.42
C GLN A 267 -21.84 0.14 -26.53
N LYS A 268 -21.68 0.34 -25.22
CA LYS A 268 -22.79 0.27 -24.25
C LYS A 268 -23.55 1.58 -24.10
N ASN A 269 -22.94 2.72 -24.43
CA ASN A 269 -23.53 4.03 -24.26
C ASN A 269 -23.74 4.76 -25.60
N SER A 270 -24.98 4.69 -26.11
CA SER A 270 -25.36 5.33 -27.39
C SER A 270 -25.31 6.86 -27.37
N ASP A 271 -25.45 7.46 -26.18
CA ASP A 271 -25.65 8.90 -26.01
C ASP A 271 -24.33 9.66 -25.79
N GLY A 272 -23.24 8.92 -25.55
CA GLY A 272 -21.93 9.47 -25.23
C GLY A 272 -21.61 9.44 -23.73
N PHE A 273 -20.34 9.65 -23.40
CA PHE A 273 -19.83 9.64 -22.04
C PHE A 273 -18.53 10.44 -21.94
N ASP A 274 -18.20 10.88 -20.75
CA ASP A 274 -17.00 11.66 -20.48
C ASP A 274 -15.82 10.76 -20.09
N VAL A 275 -14.60 11.15 -20.43
CA VAL A 275 -13.36 10.46 -20.03
C VAL A 275 -12.54 11.36 -19.12
N CYS A 276 -12.36 10.95 -17.87
CA CYS A 276 -11.51 11.62 -16.90
C CYS A 276 -10.16 10.91 -16.77
N TYR A 277 -9.10 11.55 -17.25
CA TYR A 277 -7.73 11.06 -17.08
C TYR A 277 -7.27 11.29 -15.65
N CYS A 278 -7.03 10.20 -14.92
CA CYS A 278 -6.66 10.17 -13.51
C CYS A 278 -5.27 9.54 -13.31
N VAL A 279 -4.36 9.82 -14.24
CA VAL A 279 -2.98 9.32 -14.24
C VAL A 279 -2.09 10.06 -13.23
N ASP A 280 -0.91 9.51 -12.97
CA ASP A 280 0.10 10.13 -12.11
C ASP A 280 0.61 11.46 -12.69
N ASN A 281 0.93 12.43 -11.82
CA ASN A 281 1.57 13.69 -12.17
C ASN A 281 3.08 13.51 -12.37
N ASP A 282 3.46 12.64 -13.31
CA ASP A 282 4.84 12.31 -13.64
C ASP A 282 5.08 12.12 -15.16
N MET A 283 6.33 11.85 -15.55
CA MET A 283 6.68 11.65 -16.96
C MET A 283 5.77 10.64 -17.67
N ALA A 284 5.47 9.50 -17.04
CA ALA A 284 4.74 8.42 -17.67
C ALA A 284 3.27 8.81 -17.88
N GLY A 285 2.64 9.38 -16.86
CA GLY A 285 1.28 9.91 -16.95
C GLY A 285 1.16 11.02 -17.99
N HIS A 286 2.08 11.99 -17.98
CA HIS A 286 2.08 13.08 -18.95
C HIS A 286 2.32 12.60 -20.40
N ALA A 287 3.24 11.66 -20.62
CA ALA A 287 3.46 11.06 -21.93
C ALA A 287 2.22 10.27 -22.43
N PHE A 288 1.51 9.61 -21.52
CA PHE A 288 0.25 8.94 -21.83
C PHE A 288 -0.83 9.93 -22.29
N LEU A 289 -0.96 11.08 -21.63
CA LEU A 289 -1.88 12.16 -22.05
C LEU A 289 -1.52 12.70 -23.43
N ASP A 290 -0.25 12.99 -23.67
CA ASP A 290 0.23 13.54 -24.95
C ASP A 290 -0.12 12.59 -26.11
N LYS A 291 -0.14 11.28 -25.85
CA LYS A 291 -0.53 10.27 -26.83
C LYS A 291 -2.05 10.14 -27.02
N ASN A 292 -2.82 10.19 -25.93
CA ASN A 292 -4.22 9.72 -25.93
C ASN A 292 -5.28 10.82 -25.79
N ALA A 293 -4.98 11.93 -25.11
CA ALA A 293 -5.98 12.94 -24.78
C ALA A 293 -6.63 13.56 -26.03
N PHE A 294 -5.83 13.83 -27.06
CA PHE A 294 -6.31 14.48 -28.28
C PHE A 294 -7.25 13.61 -29.12
N ALA A 295 -7.14 12.28 -29.05
CA ALA A 295 -7.93 11.37 -29.90
C ALA A 295 -9.45 11.57 -29.74
N TYR A 296 -9.88 12.12 -28.59
CA TYR A 296 -11.28 12.32 -28.26
C TYR A 296 -11.71 13.79 -28.10
N ASN A 297 -10.79 14.76 -28.10
CA ASN A 297 -11.14 16.19 -27.94
C ASN A 297 -12.08 16.73 -29.02
N SER A 298 -12.07 16.12 -30.22
CA SER A 298 -12.98 16.45 -31.33
C SER A 298 -14.09 15.41 -31.53
N HIS A 299 -14.22 14.44 -30.63
CA HIS A 299 -15.22 13.39 -30.76
C HIS A 299 -16.62 13.90 -30.36
N PRO A 300 -17.66 13.72 -31.18
CA PRO A 300 -18.97 14.34 -30.94
C PRO A 300 -19.71 13.79 -29.72
N LYS A 301 -19.25 12.66 -29.15
CA LYS A 301 -19.90 11.94 -28.05
C LYS A 301 -18.99 11.67 -26.86
N ILE A 302 -17.71 12.06 -26.94
CA ILE A 302 -16.77 11.86 -25.84
C ILE A 302 -16.12 13.20 -25.55
N GLN A 303 -16.25 13.67 -24.31
CA GLN A 303 -15.47 14.81 -23.81
C GLN A 303 -14.37 14.29 -22.89
N THR A 304 -13.26 15.02 -22.79
CA THR A 304 -12.16 14.60 -21.92
C THR A 304 -11.84 15.66 -20.88
N TYR A 305 -11.40 15.20 -19.71
CA TYR A 305 -11.01 16.03 -18.58
C TYR A 305 -9.72 15.52 -17.94
N TYR A 306 -8.86 16.44 -17.51
CA TYR A 306 -7.66 16.11 -16.72
C TYR A 306 -8.02 16.19 -15.24
N LEU A 307 -8.07 15.04 -14.57
CA LEU A 307 -8.24 14.94 -13.12
C LEU A 307 -6.95 14.36 -12.52
N ILE A 308 -5.87 15.12 -12.60
CA ILE A 308 -4.54 14.69 -12.12
C ILE A 308 -4.25 15.43 -10.81
N PRO A 309 -3.78 14.74 -9.75
CA PRO A 309 -3.41 15.39 -8.50
C PRO A 309 -2.40 16.52 -8.74
N ASP A 310 -2.70 17.70 -8.20
CA ASP A 310 -1.81 18.86 -8.29
C ASP A 310 -1.35 19.24 -9.71
N PHE A 311 -2.19 18.97 -10.72
CA PHE A 311 -1.87 19.27 -12.13
C PHE A 311 -1.57 20.75 -12.39
N ASP A 312 -2.34 21.63 -11.75
CA ASP A 312 -2.21 23.09 -11.84
C ASP A 312 -1.40 23.69 -10.67
N SER A 313 -0.69 22.84 -9.94
CA SER A 313 0.09 23.21 -8.77
C SER A 313 1.58 23.29 -9.06
N ILE A 314 2.26 24.21 -8.38
CA ILE A 314 3.71 24.38 -8.39
C ILE A 314 4.23 24.51 -6.96
N GLU A 315 5.42 23.96 -6.70
CA GLU A 315 6.03 24.10 -5.38
C GLU A 315 6.39 25.55 -5.08
N LYS A 316 6.25 25.93 -3.81
CA LYS A 316 6.55 27.27 -3.34
C LYS A 316 7.97 27.73 -3.65
N LYS A 317 8.95 26.82 -3.56
CA LYS A 317 10.36 27.11 -3.84
C LYS A 317 10.58 27.39 -5.32
N GLU A 318 10.09 26.50 -6.19
CA GLU A 318 10.17 26.62 -7.65
C GLU A 318 9.48 27.91 -8.12
N TRP A 319 8.29 28.20 -7.58
CA TRP A 319 7.55 29.40 -7.92
C TRP A 319 8.27 30.70 -7.55
N GLN A 320 8.94 30.73 -6.39
CA GLN A 320 9.75 31.87 -5.98
C GLN A 320 10.96 32.07 -6.89
N GLU A 321 11.65 30.99 -7.24
CA GLU A 321 12.78 31.03 -8.16
C GLU A 321 12.34 31.49 -9.56
N LEU A 322 11.28 30.91 -10.10
CA LEU A 322 10.73 31.25 -11.41
C LEU A 322 10.40 32.75 -11.50
N LYS A 323 9.74 33.32 -10.49
CA LYS A 323 9.44 34.76 -10.42
C LYS A 323 10.70 35.61 -10.42
N GLN A 324 11.68 35.27 -9.58
CA GLN A 324 12.90 36.05 -9.45
C GLN A 324 13.71 36.05 -10.75
N VAL A 325 13.83 34.89 -11.40
CA VAL A 325 14.58 34.72 -12.64
C VAL A 325 13.85 35.40 -13.81
N CYS A 326 12.52 35.25 -13.92
CA CYS A 326 11.71 35.93 -14.93
C CYS A 326 11.89 37.46 -14.87
N GLN A 327 11.89 38.04 -13.67
CA GLN A 327 12.17 39.47 -13.47
C GLN A 327 13.59 39.85 -13.92
N LYS A 328 14.60 39.04 -13.61
CA LYS A 328 16.00 39.29 -14.01
C LYS A 328 16.19 39.33 -15.52
N TYR A 329 15.57 38.39 -16.24
CA TYR A 329 15.71 38.27 -17.70
C TYR A 329 14.59 38.98 -18.49
N THR A 330 13.67 39.67 -17.80
CA THR A 330 12.52 40.37 -18.43
C THR A 330 11.64 39.43 -19.27
N VAL A 331 11.42 38.22 -18.78
CA VAL A 331 10.49 37.25 -19.38
C VAL A 331 9.16 37.31 -18.63
N PRO A 332 8.01 37.48 -19.31
CA PRO A 332 6.71 37.45 -18.65
C PRO A 332 6.46 36.09 -17.98
N LEU A 333 5.92 36.10 -16.76
CA LEU A 333 5.69 34.86 -16.00
C LEU A 333 4.64 33.98 -16.69
N GLU A 334 3.67 34.63 -17.33
CA GLU A 334 2.65 34.03 -18.19
C GLU A 334 3.23 33.31 -19.42
N TYR A 335 4.49 33.55 -19.78
CA TYR A 335 5.17 32.85 -20.88
C TYR A 335 6.07 31.74 -20.35
N ALA A 336 6.72 31.98 -19.21
CA ALA A 336 7.64 31.03 -18.60
C ALA A 336 6.93 29.86 -17.91
N PHE A 337 5.90 30.15 -17.10
CA PHE A 337 5.22 29.13 -16.30
C PHE A 337 4.62 27.99 -17.13
N PRO A 338 3.90 28.23 -18.25
CA PRO A 338 3.30 27.14 -19.00
C PRO A 338 4.33 26.20 -19.63
N VAL A 339 5.48 26.74 -20.09
CA VAL A 339 6.59 25.93 -20.63
C VAL A 339 7.24 25.15 -19.50
N TYR A 340 7.52 25.79 -18.37
CA TYR A 340 8.12 25.13 -17.20
C TYR A 340 7.22 23.99 -16.68
N GLN A 341 5.92 24.24 -16.51
CA GLN A 341 4.99 23.24 -16.02
C GLN A 341 4.86 22.05 -16.98
N TYR A 342 4.92 22.29 -18.29
CA TYR A 342 4.95 21.24 -19.29
C TYR A 342 6.24 20.40 -19.22
N GLU A 343 7.40 21.04 -19.07
CA GLU A 343 8.70 20.35 -19.08
C GLU A 343 9.05 19.67 -17.75
N ARG A 344 8.56 20.19 -16.62
CA ARG A 344 8.89 19.73 -15.25
C ARG A 344 8.88 18.20 -15.09
N PRO A 345 7.87 17.45 -15.55
CA PRO A 345 7.83 15.99 -15.38
C PRO A 345 8.95 15.24 -16.13
N PHE A 346 9.58 15.88 -17.12
CA PHE A 346 10.61 15.30 -17.99
C PHE A 346 12.03 15.67 -17.56
N ILE A 347 12.19 16.61 -16.60
CA ILE A 347 13.49 17.02 -16.06
C ILE A 347 14.10 15.82 -15.30
N ASP A 348 15.40 15.58 -15.48
CA ASP A 348 16.19 14.49 -14.88
C ASP A 348 15.90 13.06 -15.39
N GLN A 349 15.14 12.90 -16.47
CA GLN A 349 14.89 11.59 -17.08
C GLN A 349 15.82 11.37 -18.27
N GLU A 350 16.68 10.34 -18.24
CA GLU A 350 17.63 9.97 -19.32
C GLU A 350 16.96 9.69 -20.68
N LEU A 351 15.63 9.70 -20.75
CA LEU A 351 14.79 9.24 -21.86
C LEU A 351 14.07 10.37 -22.61
N ALA A 352 14.19 11.63 -22.17
CA ALA A 352 13.59 12.74 -22.91
C ALA A 352 14.43 13.05 -24.15
N ASN A 353 14.13 12.43 -25.30
CA ASN A 353 14.65 12.84 -26.62
C ASN A 353 14.15 14.25 -27.06
N LYS A 354 13.82 15.11 -26.10
CA LYS A 354 13.29 16.46 -26.27
C LYS A 354 14.36 17.43 -25.77
N GLU A 355 14.70 18.43 -26.58
CA GLU A 355 15.47 19.57 -26.07
C GLU A 355 14.57 20.36 -25.11
N LEU A 356 14.83 20.25 -23.81
CA LEU A 356 14.09 20.94 -22.75
C LEU A 356 14.84 22.22 -22.37
N TYR A 357 14.13 23.33 -22.23
CA TYR A 357 14.70 24.58 -21.70
C TYR A 357 15.21 24.38 -20.26
N PHE A 358 14.44 23.67 -19.45
CA PHE A 358 14.65 23.63 -18.00
C PHE A 358 15.52 22.48 -17.50
N GLU A 359 16.14 21.70 -18.39
CA GLU A 359 17.03 20.58 -18.03
C GLU A 359 18.21 21.02 -17.14
N GLN A 360 18.77 22.20 -17.39
CA GLN A 360 19.85 22.78 -16.58
C GLN A 360 19.33 23.65 -15.42
N GLY A 361 18.04 23.54 -15.07
CA GLY A 361 17.37 24.30 -14.02
C GLY A 361 16.75 25.63 -14.47
N ILE A 362 15.95 26.22 -13.58
CA ILE A 362 15.11 27.40 -13.85
C ILE A 362 15.93 28.58 -14.40
N SER A 363 17.06 28.92 -13.79
CA SER A 363 17.86 30.08 -14.24
C SER A 363 18.34 29.95 -15.69
N LYS A 364 18.79 28.76 -16.10
CA LYS A 364 19.29 28.49 -17.45
C LYS A 364 18.14 28.45 -18.46
N GLY A 365 17.04 27.79 -18.10
CA GLY A 365 15.87 27.70 -18.97
C GLY A 365 15.26 29.05 -19.30
N ILE A 366 15.12 29.95 -18.32
CA ILE A 366 14.61 31.31 -18.58
C ILE A 366 15.56 32.13 -19.44
N GLU A 367 16.87 32.00 -19.24
CA GLU A 367 17.86 32.68 -20.08
C GLU A 367 17.75 32.27 -21.55
N GLN A 368 17.62 30.97 -21.81
CA GLN A 368 17.45 30.45 -23.17
C GLN A 368 16.07 30.80 -23.75
N LEU A 369 15.01 30.70 -22.94
CA LEU A 369 13.65 31.09 -23.34
C LEU A 369 13.59 32.56 -23.75
N GLN A 370 14.29 33.45 -23.05
CA GLN A 370 14.38 34.88 -23.36
C GLN A 370 14.97 35.13 -24.76
N GLN A 371 16.03 34.40 -25.13
CA GLN A 371 16.70 34.55 -26.43
C GLN A 371 15.78 34.12 -27.57
N ASP A 372 15.01 33.07 -27.33
CA ASP A 372 14.15 32.43 -28.31
C ASP A 372 12.79 33.11 -28.48
N ILE A 373 12.21 33.62 -27.39
CA ILE A 373 10.94 34.33 -27.41
C ILE A 373 11.09 35.78 -27.87
N ASN A 374 12.29 36.37 -27.80
CA ASN A 374 12.66 37.74 -28.17
C ASN A 374 11.62 38.55 -28.97
N ASN A 375 10.78 39.32 -28.26
CA ASN A 375 9.71 40.19 -28.80
C ASN A 375 8.61 39.49 -29.64
N ARG A 376 8.50 38.16 -29.56
CA ARG A 376 7.40 37.38 -30.15
C ARG A 376 6.23 37.29 -29.16
N LYS A 377 5.03 37.10 -29.70
CA LYS A 377 3.88 36.67 -28.90
C LYS A 377 4.07 35.22 -28.46
N PHE A 378 3.43 34.84 -27.36
CA PHE A 378 3.53 33.48 -26.83
C PHE A 378 3.04 32.44 -27.84
N GLU A 379 1.94 32.74 -28.52
CA GLU A 379 1.33 31.84 -29.50
C GLU A 379 2.26 31.60 -30.69
N ASP A 380 2.84 32.68 -31.24
CA ASP A 380 3.81 32.59 -32.34
C ASP A 380 5.06 31.79 -31.94
N PHE A 381 5.48 31.90 -30.68
CA PHE A 381 6.59 31.13 -30.12
C PHE A 381 6.23 29.64 -30.02
N ILE A 382 5.12 29.29 -29.38
CA ILE A 382 4.68 27.90 -29.23
C ILE A 382 4.42 27.25 -30.59
N ASP A 383 3.86 27.98 -31.54
CA ASP A 383 3.61 27.48 -32.89
C ASP A 383 4.87 27.26 -33.71
N SER A 384 5.96 27.96 -33.38
CA SER A 384 7.27 27.74 -34.01
C SER A 384 8.02 26.52 -33.48
N ARG A 385 7.55 25.89 -32.39
CA ARG A 385 8.17 24.71 -31.77
C ARG A 385 7.60 23.41 -32.34
N GLU A 386 8.40 22.35 -32.28
CA GLU A 386 8.01 20.99 -32.69
C GLU A 386 7.16 20.28 -31.62
N TYR A 387 6.18 20.99 -31.04
CA TYR A 387 5.18 20.38 -30.18
C TYR A 387 4.04 19.80 -31.03
N SER A 388 3.62 18.58 -30.69
CA SER A 388 2.37 17.98 -31.13
C SER A 388 1.17 18.80 -30.63
N ILE A 389 -0.01 18.54 -31.21
CA ILE A 389 -1.23 19.29 -30.89
C ILE A 389 -1.62 19.11 -29.42
N SER A 390 -1.52 17.89 -28.87
CA SER A 390 -1.81 17.58 -27.46
C SER A 390 -0.86 18.29 -26.49
N GLU A 391 0.44 18.34 -26.81
CA GLU A 391 1.43 19.06 -26.01
C GLU A 391 1.13 20.56 -25.99
N LYS A 392 0.77 21.15 -27.15
CA LYS A 392 0.33 22.54 -27.24
C LYS A 392 -0.92 22.80 -26.41
N ASP A 393 -1.93 21.94 -26.50
CA ASP A 393 -3.18 22.07 -25.73
C ASP A 393 -2.91 22.12 -24.22
N ARG A 394 -2.01 21.26 -23.72
CA ARG A 394 -1.58 21.29 -22.31
C ARG A 394 -0.83 22.57 -21.95
N ILE A 395 0.10 23.03 -22.79
CA ILE A 395 0.80 24.30 -22.57
C ILE A 395 -0.23 25.45 -22.51
N TYR A 396 -1.22 25.47 -23.40
CA TYR A 396 -2.28 26.47 -23.38
C TYR A 396 -3.23 26.34 -22.20
N HIS A 397 -3.48 25.13 -21.69
CA HIS A 397 -4.21 24.92 -20.43
C HIS A 397 -3.52 25.66 -19.28
N TRP A 398 -2.20 25.49 -19.11
CA TRP A 398 -1.47 26.20 -18.07
C TRP A 398 -1.29 27.70 -18.34
N LYS A 399 -1.26 28.11 -19.61
CA LYS A 399 -1.34 29.54 -19.98
C LYS A 399 -2.65 30.16 -19.49
N ASN A 400 -3.77 29.48 -19.72
CA ASN A 400 -5.06 29.91 -19.23
C ASN A 400 -5.12 29.89 -17.69
N ALA A 401 -4.53 28.88 -17.04
CA ALA A 401 -4.52 28.79 -15.59
C ALA A 401 -3.78 29.96 -14.92
N ILE A 402 -2.62 30.36 -15.46
CA ILE A 402 -1.89 31.52 -14.94
C ILE A 402 -2.61 32.84 -15.25
N ASP A 403 -3.18 32.99 -16.44
CA ASP A 403 -3.92 34.21 -16.83
C ASP A 403 -5.17 34.42 -15.96
N THR A 404 -5.86 33.33 -15.64
CA THR A 404 -7.08 33.33 -14.81
C THR A 404 -6.79 33.24 -13.30
N HIS A 405 -5.52 33.22 -12.91
CA HIS A 405 -5.08 33.11 -11.52
C HIS A 405 -5.61 31.85 -10.80
N SER A 406 -5.79 30.74 -11.52
CA SER A 406 -6.27 29.47 -10.98
C SER A 406 -5.15 28.53 -10.50
N ILE A 407 -3.88 28.90 -10.72
CA ILE A 407 -2.72 28.13 -10.25
C ILE A 407 -2.66 28.03 -8.72
N GLN A 408 -2.20 26.89 -8.20
CA GLN A 408 -2.03 26.67 -6.77
C GLN A 408 -0.54 26.61 -6.41
N ILE A 409 -0.19 27.21 -5.27
CA ILE A 409 1.18 27.19 -4.74
C ILE A 409 1.16 26.28 -3.52
N VAL A 410 1.82 25.14 -3.63
CA VAL A 410 1.84 24.08 -2.62
C VAL A 410 3.23 23.93 -1.99
N ASP A 411 3.30 23.29 -0.82
CA ASP A 411 4.60 23.02 -0.17
C ASP A 411 5.33 21.84 -0.85
N GLU A 412 4.59 20.85 -1.34
CA GLU A 412 5.05 19.68 -2.08
C GLU A 412 3.96 19.34 -3.12
N VAL A 413 4.35 19.02 -4.35
CA VAL A 413 3.41 18.62 -5.41
C VAL A 413 3.07 17.14 -5.25
N ILE A 414 1.80 16.83 -5.12
CA ILE A 414 1.33 15.45 -4.96
C ILE A 414 1.32 14.75 -6.32
N LYS A 415 1.92 13.55 -6.34
CA LYS A 415 2.04 12.73 -7.54
C LYS A 415 0.75 11.99 -7.90
N ASP A 416 0.18 11.27 -6.92
CA ASP A 416 -0.87 10.27 -7.15
C ASP A 416 -2.05 10.41 -6.18
N TYR A 417 -3.13 9.66 -6.43
CA TYR A 417 -4.36 9.76 -5.65
C TYR A 417 -4.23 9.12 -4.25
N ASN A 418 -3.33 8.14 -4.08
CA ASN A 418 -3.08 7.55 -2.78
C ASN A 418 -2.40 8.54 -1.82
N ASP A 419 -1.42 9.28 -2.32
CA ASP A 419 -0.73 10.31 -1.57
C ASP A 419 -1.66 11.50 -1.30
N LEU A 420 -2.52 11.88 -2.26
CA LEU A 420 -3.56 12.89 -2.05
C LEU A 420 -4.52 12.50 -0.93
N LEU A 421 -5.00 11.25 -0.90
CA LEU A 421 -5.87 10.74 0.16
C LEU A 421 -5.16 10.77 1.51
N LYS A 422 -3.92 10.28 1.58
CA LYS A 422 -3.11 10.34 2.80
C LYS A 422 -2.96 11.78 3.29
N GLU A 423 -2.71 12.74 2.40
CA GLU A 423 -2.60 14.15 2.79
C GLU A 423 -3.92 14.71 3.34
N LYS A 424 -5.06 14.43 2.71
CA LYS A 424 -6.37 14.81 3.25
C LYS A 424 -6.60 14.22 4.64
N ASN A 425 -6.22 12.97 4.82
CA ASN A 425 -6.35 12.27 6.10
C ASN A 425 -5.37 12.76 7.17
N LYS A 426 -4.23 13.37 6.80
CA LYS A 426 -3.30 14.04 7.72
C LYS A 426 -3.89 15.29 8.42
N SER A 427 -5.14 15.69 8.15
CA SER A 427 -5.70 16.94 8.70
C SER A 427 -5.94 16.93 10.24
N ARG A 428 -5.21 17.84 10.92
CA ARG A 428 -5.23 18.30 12.33
C ARG A 428 -5.05 17.30 13.49
N HIS A 429 -5.52 16.06 13.44
CA HIS A 429 -5.28 15.09 14.55
C HIS A 429 -3.89 14.44 14.45
N ASP A 430 -3.50 14.00 13.26
CA ASP A 430 -2.28 13.20 13.08
C ASP A 430 -0.98 13.98 13.34
N LYS A 431 -0.91 15.29 13.05
CA LYS A 431 0.26 16.12 13.42
C LYS A 431 0.48 16.24 14.94
N LYS A 432 -0.57 16.08 15.75
CA LYS A 432 -0.46 16.04 17.22
C LYS A 432 -0.06 14.63 17.68
N GLU A 433 -0.54 13.60 16.99
CA GLU A 433 -0.33 12.18 17.30
C GLU A 433 1.07 11.66 16.90
N GLU A 434 1.60 12.04 15.74
CA GLU A 434 2.98 11.72 15.32
C GLU A 434 3.99 12.31 16.30
N LYS A 435 3.73 13.52 16.79
CA LYS A 435 4.48 14.13 17.91
C LYS A 435 4.34 13.33 19.21
N VAL A 436 3.18 12.74 19.50
CA VAL A 436 2.98 11.90 20.71
C VAL A 436 3.76 10.59 20.59
N HIS A 437 3.73 9.94 19.42
CA HIS A 437 4.48 8.72 19.15
C HIS A 437 5.99 8.95 19.25
N GLU A 438 6.54 9.93 18.52
CA GLU A 438 7.96 10.28 18.59
C GLU A 438 8.39 10.64 20.02
N ARG A 439 7.55 11.36 20.74
CA ARG A 439 7.85 11.78 22.11
C ARG A 439 7.89 10.61 23.09
N ILE A 440 6.95 9.67 22.98
CA ILE A 440 6.97 8.45 23.80
C ILE A 440 8.23 7.63 23.51
N LEU A 441 8.63 7.50 22.25
CA LEU A 441 9.88 6.82 21.89
C LEU A 441 11.14 7.56 22.37
N LYS A 442 11.11 8.89 22.49
CA LYS A 442 12.23 9.69 23.05
C LYS A 442 12.41 9.52 24.56
N GLU A 443 11.35 9.22 25.30
CA GLU A 443 11.37 9.20 26.77
C GLU A 443 11.22 7.79 27.37
N ALA A 444 10.78 6.79 26.58
CA ALA A 444 10.54 5.42 27.02
C ALA A 444 11.26 4.37 26.17
N GLN A 445 11.89 3.41 26.84
CA GLN A 445 12.57 2.28 26.23
C GLN A 445 11.84 0.96 26.53
N ARG A 446 12.32 -0.11 25.89
CA ARG A 446 11.83 -1.47 26.18
C ARG A 446 11.96 -1.77 27.67
N ILE A 447 10.90 -2.31 28.26
CA ILE A 447 10.92 -2.70 29.68
C ILE A 447 11.97 -3.79 29.93
N SER A 448 12.75 -3.64 31.00
CA SER A 448 13.76 -4.61 31.43
C SER A 448 13.14 -5.84 32.09
N GLU A 449 13.86 -6.96 32.07
CA GLU A 449 13.44 -8.20 32.73
C GLU A 449 13.21 -7.98 34.23
N ASP A 450 14.10 -7.23 34.90
CA ASP A 450 13.97 -6.86 36.32
C ASP A 450 12.66 -6.12 36.62
N ARG A 451 12.19 -5.29 35.68
CA ARG A 451 10.93 -4.55 35.82
C ARG A 451 9.72 -5.42 35.51
N ILE A 452 9.83 -6.36 34.59
CA ILE A 452 8.82 -7.41 34.38
C ILE A 452 8.68 -8.24 35.66
N ASP A 453 9.78 -8.69 36.26
CA ASP A 453 9.78 -9.46 37.51
C ASP A 453 9.19 -8.68 38.68
N TYR A 454 9.53 -7.40 38.79
CA TYR A 454 8.93 -6.52 39.78
C TYR A 454 7.40 -6.41 39.62
N LEU A 455 6.88 -6.20 38.40
CA LEU A 455 5.44 -6.13 38.16
C LEU A 455 4.75 -7.48 38.48
N ALA A 456 5.36 -8.58 38.06
CA ALA A 456 4.86 -9.93 38.31
C ALA A 456 4.77 -10.21 39.82
N GLN A 457 5.78 -9.84 40.59
CA GLN A 457 5.80 -10.05 42.05
C GLN A 457 4.85 -9.11 42.78
N LYS A 458 4.90 -7.79 42.49
CA LYS A 458 4.13 -6.78 43.21
C LYS A 458 2.63 -6.91 43.00
N TYR A 459 2.20 -7.22 41.77
CA TYR A 459 0.80 -7.29 41.39
C TYR A 459 0.29 -8.71 41.19
N HIS A 460 1.15 -9.71 41.38
CA HIS A 460 0.88 -11.13 41.14
C HIS A 460 0.46 -11.49 39.71
N ILE A 461 0.70 -10.60 38.74
CA ILE A 461 0.38 -10.80 37.32
C ILE A 461 1.21 -11.97 36.75
N ASP A 462 0.63 -12.75 35.85
CA ASP A 462 1.31 -13.83 35.13
C ASP A 462 2.48 -13.25 34.30
N LYS A 463 3.69 -13.77 34.54
CA LYS A 463 4.92 -13.30 33.90
C LYS A 463 4.90 -13.50 32.39
N GLU A 464 4.21 -14.52 31.88
CA GLU A 464 4.08 -14.76 30.44
C GLU A 464 3.29 -13.64 29.76
N ILE A 465 2.20 -13.17 30.40
CA ILE A 465 1.40 -12.04 29.92
C ILE A 465 2.28 -10.79 29.84
N LEU A 466 3.02 -10.47 30.91
CA LEU A 466 3.92 -9.31 30.94
C LEU A 466 5.02 -9.39 29.87
N ASN A 467 5.57 -10.58 29.64
CA ASN A 467 6.56 -10.83 28.60
C ASN A 467 6.00 -10.60 27.19
N ILE A 468 4.79 -11.08 26.91
CA ILE A 468 4.12 -10.85 25.61
C ILE A 468 3.91 -9.36 25.39
N LEU A 469 3.38 -8.67 26.40
CA LEU A 469 3.11 -7.23 26.32
C LEU A 469 4.39 -6.40 26.20
N GLY A 470 5.46 -6.76 26.92
CA GLY A 470 6.77 -6.14 26.82
C GLY A 470 7.40 -6.32 25.43
N ARG A 471 7.32 -7.52 24.84
CA ARG A 471 7.81 -7.79 23.47
C ARG A 471 7.01 -7.01 22.42
N LYS A 472 5.69 -6.94 22.58
CA LYS A 472 4.80 -6.18 21.69
C LYS A 472 4.81 -4.67 21.94
N GLY A 473 5.55 -4.20 22.94
CA GLY A 473 5.72 -2.77 23.24
C GLY A 473 4.54 -2.11 23.96
N PHE A 474 3.59 -2.88 24.48
CA PHE A 474 2.47 -2.40 25.29
C PHE A 474 2.89 -1.96 26.69
N ILE A 475 4.01 -2.49 27.18
CA ILE A 475 4.63 -2.09 28.45
C ILE A 475 6.08 -1.69 28.19
N ARG A 476 6.48 -0.54 28.72
CA ARG A 476 7.80 0.06 28.56
C ARG A 476 8.32 0.56 29.91
N GLU A 477 9.54 1.07 29.94
CA GLU A 477 10.09 1.75 31.11
C GLU A 477 10.64 3.13 30.73
N LYS A 478 10.51 4.10 31.63
CA LYS A 478 11.04 5.45 31.38
C LYS A 478 12.56 5.38 31.36
N ILE A 479 13.20 6.04 30.40
CA ILE A 479 14.65 5.96 30.22
C ILE A 479 15.41 6.41 31.47
N THR A 480 14.95 7.50 32.10
CA THR A 480 15.63 8.15 33.22
C THR A 480 15.36 7.49 34.57
N THR A 481 14.11 7.15 34.87
CA THR A 481 13.73 6.62 36.20
C THR A 481 13.57 5.11 36.23
N LYS A 482 13.55 4.45 35.08
CA LYS A 482 13.22 3.02 34.95
C LYS A 482 11.82 2.67 35.47
N GLU A 483 10.94 3.66 35.61
CA GLU A 483 9.57 3.44 36.07
C GLU A 483 8.74 2.76 34.97
N PRO A 484 7.95 1.71 35.28
CA PRO A 484 7.07 1.07 34.31
C PRO A 484 5.99 2.02 33.79
N LEU A 485 5.72 1.93 32.49
CA LEU A 485 4.65 2.65 31.81
C LEU A 485 3.87 1.74 30.87
N PHE A 486 2.55 1.93 30.86
CA PHE A 486 1.60 1.21 30.02
C PHE A 486 1.19 2.09 28.85
N ILE A 487 1.39 1.59 27.63
CA ILE A 487 1.17 2.34 26.39
C ILE A 487 -0.32 2.36 26.07
N CYS A 488 -0.90 3.55 26.08
CA CYS A 488 -2.30 3.78 25.79
C CYS A 488 -2.52 3.80 24.28
N SER A 489 -3.63 3.20 23.84
CA SER A 489 -3.99 3.18 22.43
C SER A 489 -5.49 3.24 22.23
N GLU A 490 -5.88 3.72 21.06
CA GLU A 490 -7.27 3.81 20.60
C GLU A 490 -7.29 3.49 19.11
N ASN A 491 -8.13 2.56 18.66
CA ASN A 491 -8.15 2.08 17.27
C ASN A 491 -6.76 1.72 16.72
N LYS A 492 -5.96 1.01 17.53
CA LYS A 492 -4.56 0.61 17.24
C LYS A 492 -3.57 1.78 17.06
N ARG A 493 -3.98 3.02 17.35
CA ARG A 493 -3.11 4.22 17.35
C ARG A 493 -2.65 4.56 18.76
N LEU A 494 -1.40 5.01 18.90
CA LEU A 494 -0.78 5.28 20.19
C LEU A 494 -1.17 6.68 20.68
N THR A 495 -1.90 6.75 21.80
CA THR A 495 -2.50 8.00 22.28
C THR A 495 -1.83 8.56 23.53
N GLY A 496 -0.98 7.77 24.19
CA GLY A 496 -0.27 8.20 25.38
C GLY A 496 0.39 7.07 26.14
N ALA A 497 0.80 7.38 27.37
CA ALA A 497 1.27 6.39 28.32
C ALA A 497 0.85 6.79 29.74
N VAL A 498 0.58 5.78 30.56
CA VAL A 498 0.25 5.92 31.98
C VAL A 498 1.30 5.19 32.82
N PHE A 499 1.77 5.84 33.88
CA PHE A 499 2.71 5.25 34.83
C PHE A 499 2.01 4.26 35.76
N GLU A 500 2.81 3.44 36.44
CA GLU A 500 2.33 2.51 37.46
C GLU A 500 1.43 3.18 38.52
N ASN A 501 1.79 4.40 38.96
CA ASN A 501 1.00 5.18 39.92
C ASN A 501 -0.25 5.86 39.32
N GLN A 502 -0.65 5.47 38.10
CA GLN A 502 -1.75 6.04 37.31
C GLN A 502 -1.58 7.51 36.91
N THR A 503 -0.40 8.10 37.12
CA THR A 503 -0.12 9.44 36.58
C THR A 503 0.13 9.35 35.07
N LEU A 504 -0.38 10.35 34.34
CA LEU A 504 -0.16 10.43 32.91
C LEU A 504 1.22 10.99 32.62
N MET A 505 1.90 10.40 31.65
CA MET A 505 3.20 10.89 31.19
C MET A 505 3.16 12.33 30.66
N ASN A 506 1.98 12.85 30.29
CA ASN A 506 1.75 14.26 29.93
C ASN A 506 0.28 14.69 30.18
N PRO A 507 -0.04 15.58 31.13
CA PRO A 507 -1.43 15.87 31.54
C PRO A 507 -2.32 16.66 30.54
N THR A 508 -1.79 17.13 29.41
CA THR A 508 -2.49 18.11 28.55
C THR A 508 -3.60 17.54 27.65
N ASP A 509 -3.88 16.25 27.69
CA ASP A 509 -5.03 15.62 27.01
C ASP A 509 -5.56 14.45 27.87
N ILE A 510 -6.54 14.76 28.72
CA ILE A 510 -7.12 13.81 29.69
C ILE A 510 -8.11 12.84 29.01
N ASN A 511 -8.62 13.17 27.82
CA ASN A 511 -9.84 12.52 27.29
C ASN A 511 -9.62 11.29 26.38
N ARG A 512 -8.37 10.84 26.12
CA ARG A 512 -8.09 9.80 25.11
C ARG A 512 -6.93 8.84 25.44
N ARG A 513 -6.82 8.34 26.67
CA ARG A 513 -5.65 7.53 27.08
C ARG A 513 -6.01 6.27 27.83
N ASN A 514 -6.76 5.39 27.18
CA ASN A 514 -7.02 4.07 27.73
C ASN A 514 -5.88 3.12 27.42
N PHE A 515 -5.52 2.29 28.39
CA PHE A 515 -4.69 1.12 28.12
C PHE A 515 -5.62 0.01 27.62
N VAL A 516 -5.41 -0.43 26.39
CA VAL A 516 -6.32 -1.34 25.67
C VAL A 516 -5.59 -2.61 25.26
N ILE A 517 -6.19 -3.76 25.56
CA ILE A 517 -5.72 -5.08 25.15
C ILE A 517 -6.87 -5.81 24.46
N THR A 518 -6.65 -6.27 23.23
CA THR A 518 -7.61 -7.10 22.48
C THR A 518 -7.13 -8.55 22.48
N ILE A 519 -8.03 -9.48 22.83
CA ILE A 519 -7.76 -10.91 22.92
C ILE A 519 -8.81 -11.63 22.06
N GLY A 520 -8.37 -12.34 21.01
CA GLY A 520 -9.29 -13.00 20.06
C GLY A 520 -10.04 -12.03 19.15
N GLU A 521 -11.20 -12.45 18.67
CA GLU A 521 -12.13 -11.65 17.87
C GLU A 521 -13.11 -10.94 18.82
N PRO A 522 -13.02 -9.63 19.02
CA PRO A 522 -13.68 -8.95 20.14
C PRO A 522 -15.21 -8.98 20.05
N GLN A 523 -15.85 -9.67 20.99
CA GLN A 523 -17.31 -9.72 21.17
C GLN A 523 -17.77 -8.99 22.44
N ASN A 524 -16.88 -8.79 23.42
CA ASN A 524 -17.19 -8.18 24.71
C ASN A 524 -16.15 -7.12 25.12
N ILE A 525 -16.59 -6.04 25.79
CA ILE A 525 -15.71 -5.00 26.33
C ILE A 525 -15.73 -5.05 27.87
N LEU A 526 -14.55 -5.26 28.45
CA LEU A 526 -14.30 -5.30 29.88
C LEU A 526 -13.57 -4.02 30.32
N LEU A 527 -14.19 -3.28 31.24
CA LEU A 527 -13.71 -1.98 31.71
C LEU A 527 -13.09 -2.10 33.10
N PHE A 528 -11.92 -1.48 33.29
CA PHE A 528 -11.14 -1.53 34.54
C PHE A 528 -10.70 -0.14 34.98
N ASP A 529 -10.49 0.05 36.28
CA ASP A 529 -9.98 1.30 36.84
C ASP A 529 -8.48 1.50 36.58
N SER A 530 -7.72 0.43 36.32
CA SER A 530 -6.28 0.52 36.08
C SER A 530 -5.71 -0.59 35.20
N PRO A 531 -4.54 -0.37 34.56
CA PRO A 531 -3.82 -1.41 33.82
C PRO A 531 -3.51 -2.63 34.68
N GLN A 532 -3.23 -2.44 35.96
CA GLN A 532 -2.90 -3.55 36.85
C GLN A 532 -4.12 -4.44 37.11
N GLU A 533 -5.31 -3.87 37.29
CA GLU A 533 -6.54 -4.64 37.47
C GLU A 533 -6.89 -5.44 36.21
N SER A 534 -6.77 -4.84 35.03
CA SER A 534 -7.02 -5.56 33.77
C SER A 534 -6.05 -6.73 33.58
N LEU A 535 -4.77 -6.56 33.90
CA LEU A 535 -3.76 -7.61 33.82
C LEU A 535 -3.92 -8.70 34.90
N GLN A 536 -4.38 -8.33 36.10
CA GLN A 536 -4.71 -9.30 37.16
C GLN A 536 -5.91 -10.15 36.77
N TYR A 537 -6.95 -9.51 36.23
CA TYR A 537 -8.12 -10.20 35.72
C TYR A 537 -7.73 -11.17 34.59
N TRP A 538 -6.92 -10.72 33.63
CA TRP A 538 -6.41 -11.59 32.57
C TRP A 538 -5.57 -12.76 33.14
N SER A 539 -4.75 -12.51 34.16
CA SER A 539 -3.98 -13.58 34.82
C SER A 539 -4.88 -14.62 35.50
N LEU A 540 -6.01 -14.20 36.06
CA LEU A 540 -6.97 -15.07 36.74
C LEU A 540 -7.74 -15.94 35.75
N TYR A 541 -8.18 -15.36 34.63
CA TYR A 541 -9.04 -16.00 33.63
C TYR A 541 -8.31 -16.35 32.33
N LYS A 542 -6.97 -16.51 32.38
CA LYS A 542 -6.09 -16.66 31.20
C LYS A 542 -6.56 -17.67 30.16
N HIS A 543 -7.22 -18.76 30.59
CA HIS A 543 -7.69 -19.84 29.72
C HIS A 543 -9.19 -19.76 29.37
N GLU A 544 -9.92 -18.85 30.00
CA GLU A 544 -11.36 -18.66 29.82
C GLU A 544 -11.66 -17.37 29.05
N LEU A 545 -10.70 -16.45 29.03
CA LEU A 545 -10.83 -15.15 28.42
C LEU A 545 -10.48 -15.21 26.93
N ASN A 546 -11.51 -15.36 26.11
CA ASN A 546 -11.44 -15.26 24.64
C ASN A 546 -12.31 -14.09 24.16
N ASP A 547 -12.05 -13.61 22.95
CA ASP A 547 -12.94 -12.70 22.22
C ASP A 547 -13.36 -11.44 23.01
N SER A 548 -12.39 -10.82 23.69
CA SER A 548 -12.61 -9.74 24.65
C SER A 548 -11.65 -8.56 24.46
N VAL A 549 -12.12 -7.35 24.73
CA VAL A 549 -11.30 -6.14 24.83
C VAL A 549 -11.23 -5.67 26.28
N LEU A 550 -10.03 -5.57 26.84
CA LEU A 550 -9.79 -5.04 28.18
C LEU A 550 -9.38 -3.58 28.05
N ILE A 551 -10.13 -2.67 28.65
CA ILE A 551 -9.89 -1.22 28.60
C ILE A 551 -9.72 -0.68 30.01
N SER A 552 -8.60 -0.02 30.27
CA SER A 552 -8.35 0.65 31.56
C SER A 552 -8.66 2.15 31.45
N LEU A 553 -9.59 2.66 32.26
CA LEU A 553 -10.15 4.03 32.26
C LEU A 553 -9.23 5.10 32.89
N ASN A 554 -7.92 4.81 32.92
CA ASN A 554 -6.80 5.56 33.49
C ASN A 554 -7.13 6.98 34.03
N HIS A 555 -6.89 7.20 35.32
CA HIS A 555 -6.98 8.50 36.01
C HIS A 555 -8.39 9.13 36.05
N SER A 556 -9.21 8.70 36.99
CA SER A 556 -10.47 9.39 37.30
C SER A 556 -10.79 9.31 38.79
N HIS A 557 -10.09 10.15 39.58
CA HIS A 557 -10.51 10.44 40.96
C HIS A 557 -11.89 11.11 41.03
N ASN A 558 -12.44 11.56 39.88
CA ASN A 558 -13.78 12.10 39.74
C ASN A 558 -14.70 11.11 39.02
N SER A 559 -15.84 10.78 39.65
CA SER A 559 -16.91 9.95 39.08
C SER A 559 -17.44 10.46 37.73
N GLN A 560 -17.42 11.77 37.49
CA GLN A 560 -17.90 12.37 36.24
C GLN A 560 -16.97 12.05 35.05
N ASP A 561 -15.67 11.95 35.29
CA ASP A 561 -14.69 11.63 34.24
C ASP A 561 -14.83 10.15 33.81
N LYS A 562 -15.09 9.25 34.77
CA LYS A 562 -15.41 7.84 34.47
C LYS A 562 -16.63 7.73 33.56
N VAL A 563 -17.72 8.37 33.93
CA VAL A 563 -18.96 8.38 33.13
C VAL A 563 -18.70 8.90 31.72
N THR A 564 -17.91 9.98 31.60
CA THR A 564 -17.57 10.57 30.30
C THR A 564 -16.78 9.60 29.43
N GLN A 565 -15.77 8.93 29.99
CA GLN A 565 -14.98 7.93 29.26
C GLN A 565 -15.81 6.71 28.86
N ILE A 566 -16.65 6.20 29.78
CA ILE A 566 -17.51 5.03 29.52
C ILE A 566 -18.52 5.34 28.41
N ASN A 567 -19.20 6.49 28.47
CA ASN A 567 -20.16 6.89 27.44
C ASN A 567 -19.53 7.04 26.06
N ARG A 568 -18.30 7.58 26.02
CA ARG A 568 -17.54 7.66 24.78
C ARG A 568 -17.28 6.28 24.20
N ILE A 569 -16.77 5.35 25.01
CA ILE A 569 -16.50 3.96 24.59
C ILE A 569 -17.80 3.27 24.13
N MET A 570 -18.91 3.47 24.84
CA MET A 570 -20.21 2.91 24.48
C MET A 570 -20.73 3.45 23.15
N ASN A 571 -20.60 4.75 22.91
CA ASN A 571 -21.00 5.37 21.66
C ASN A 571 -20.15 4.90 20.47
N GLU A 572 -18.88 4.57 20.70
CA GLU A 572 -18.00 4.05 19.65
C GLU A 572 -18.25 2.55 19.36
N ASN A 573 -18.99 1.83 20.23
CA ASN A 573 -19.15 0.37 20.17
C ASN A 573 -20.61 -0.07 20.45
N HIS A 574 -21.56 0.44 19.65
CA HIS A 574 -23.01 0.30 19.90
C HIS A 574 -23.57 -1.13 19.94
N GLN A 575 -22.87 -2.13 19.41
CA GLN A 575 -23.34 -3.53 19.32
C GLN A 575 -22.62 -4.49 20.29
N THR A 576 -21.87 -3.98 21.25
CA THR A 576 -21.02 -4.79 22.13
C THR A 576 -21.55 -4.82 23.56
N GLU A 577 -21.39 -5.95 24.25
CA GLU A 577 -21.71 -6.04 25.68
C GLU A 577 -20.60 -5.40 26.53
N PHE A 578 -20.97 -4.54 27.47
CA PHE A 578 -20.04 -3.87 28.38
C PHE A 578 -20.12 -4.45 29.78
N THR A 579 -18.97 -4.79 30.36
CA THR A 579 -18.85 -5.19 31.77
C THR A 579 -17.83 -4.34 32.49
N TYR A 580 -18.23 -3.69 33.58
CA TYR A 580 -17.32 -3.01 34.48
C TYR A 580 -16.83 -3.97 35.56
N CYS A 581 -15.52 -4.20 35.56
CA CYS A 581 -14.84 -5.22 36.33
C CYS A 581 -14.14 -4.68 37.59
N SER A 582 -14.45 -3.46 38.03
CA SER A 582 -13.78 -2.81 39.17
C SER A 582 -14.74 -2.49 40.32
N LYS A 583 -14.20 -2.30 41.53
CA LYS A 583 -14.99 -1.89 42.70
C LYS A 583 -15.34 -0.41 42.73
N GLY A 584 -14.68 0.41 41.89
CA GLY A 584 -14.90 1.84 41.81
C GLY A 584 -16.37 2.21 41.63
N TYR A 585 -16.73 3.40 42.12
CA TYR A 585 -18.07 3.93 41.89
C TYR A 585 -18.21 4.46 40.45
N VAL A 586 -19.31 4.07 39.79
CA VAL A 586 -19.76 4.61 38.50
C VAL A 586 -21.22 5.03 38.67
N ASP A 587 -21.57 6.23 38.21
CA ASP A 587 -22.94 6.73 38.23
C ASP A 587 -23.71 6.19 37.03
N TYR A 588 -24.34 5.02 37.21
CA TYR A 588 -25.06 4.30 36.16
C TYR A 588 -26.21 5.11 35.54
N ASN A 589 -26.79 6.07 36.27
CA ASN A 589 -27.91 6.89 35.77
C ASN A 589 -27.49 7.87 34.67
N LYS A 590 -26.18 8.09 34.50
CA LYS A 590 -25.63 8.98 33.47
C LYS A 590 -25.03 8.23 32.29
N LEU A 591 -25.19 6.91 32.23
CA LEU A 591 -24.65 6.11 31.14
C LEU A 591 -25.58 6.08 29.92
N ASN A 592 -25.00 6.08 28.73
CA ASN A 592 -25.71 6.02 27.45
C ASN A 592 -26.21 4.60 27.10
N GLY A 593 -25.82 3.60 27.87
CA GLY A 593 -26.13 2.20 27.62
C GLY A 593 -26.08 1.36 28.89
N TYR A 594 -26.38 0.08 28.73
CA TYR A 594 -26.35 -0.88 29.83
C TYR A 594 -24.91 -1.32 30.12
N LEU A 595 -24.57 -1.43 31.41
CA LEU A 595 -23.24 -1.80 31.89
C LEU A 595 -23.36 -2.89 32.94
N ASN A 596 -22.95 -4.12 32.59
CA ASN A 596 -22.84 -5.20 33.55
C ASN A 596 -21.79 -4.87 34.61
N ARG A 597 -21.91 -5.51 35.78
CA ARG A 597 -20.93 -5.37 36.85
C ARG A 597 -20.41 -6.73 37.29
N VAL A 598 -19.10 -6.88 37.24
CA VAL A 598 -18.36 -7.96 37.88
C VAL A 598 -17.37 -7.30 38.85
N SER A 599 -17.17 -7.86 40.02
CA SER A 599 -16.24 -7.29 41.00
C SER A 599 -15.44 -8.39 41.68
N PRO A 600 -14.22 -8.09 42.14
CA PRO A 600 -13.44 -9.06 42.92
C PRO A 600 -14.25 -9.59 44.10
N LEU A 601 -14.08 -10.88 44.40
CA LEU A 601 -14.64 -11.56 45.57
C LEU A 601 -13.99 -11.04 46.86
N GLY A 602 -12.68 -10.79 46.84
CA GLY A 602 -11.90 -10.09 47.87
C GLY A 602 -11.95 -8.58 47.72
N GLU A 603 -11.08 -7.82 48.41
CA GLU A 603 -10.99 -6.36 48.27
C GLU A 603 -10.46 -5.94 46.90
N THR A 604 -9.59 -6.75 46.29
CA THR A 604 -8.98 -6.49 44.98
C THR A 604 -8.82 -7.79 44.17
N TRP A 605 -8.68 -7.69 42.83
CA TRP A 605 -8.35 -8.85 41.99
C TRP A 605 -7.01 -9.51 42.39
N LYS A 606 -6.09 -8.73 42.95
CA LYS A 606 -4.84 -9.22 43.53
C LYS A 606 -5.08 -10.26 44.62
N GLU A 607 -6.05 -10.02 45.51
CA GLU A 607 -6.38 -10.95 46.59
C GLU A 607 -7.03 -12.23 46.09
N ASP A 608 -7.93 -12.12 45.11
CA ASP A 608 -8.54 -13.30 44.49
C ASP A 608 -7.49 -14.15 43.79
N LEU A 609 -6.56 -13.51 43.09
CA LEU A 609 -5.44 -14.17 42.44
C LEU A 609 -4.50 -14.84 43.45
N LEU A 610 -4.25 -14.19 44.60
CA LEU A 610 -3.50 -14.78 45.71
C LEU A 610 -4.20 -16.01 46.27
N LYS A 611 -5.50 -15.94 46.54
CA LYS A 611 -6.30 -17.08 47.04
C LYS A 611 -6.28 -18.25 46.06
N VAL A 612 -6.39 -18.00 44.76
CA VAL A 612 -6.32 -19.05 43.73
C VAL A 612 -4.92 -19.65 43.65
N LYS A 613 -3.86 -18.84 43.73
CA LYS A 613 -2.47 -19.35 43.77
C LYS A 613 -2.21 -20.15 45.03
N GLU A 614 -2.68 -19.70 46.18
CA GLU A 614 -2.59 -20.41 47.45
C GLU A 614 -3.34 -21.74 47.39
N TYR A 615 -4.56 -21.74 46.83
CA TYR A 615 -5.33 -22.96 46.63
C TYR A 615 -4.61 -23.95 45.70
N LYS A 616 -4.07 -23.49 44.56
CA LYS A 616 -3.26 -24.33 43.65
C LYS A 616 -2.03 -24.89 44.36
N THR A 617 -1.28 -24.05 45.06
CA THR A 617 -0.09 -24.46 45.83
C THR A 617 -0.44 -25.47 46.91
N ASN A 618 -1.53 -25.25 47.65
CA ASN A 618 -2.00 -26.17 48.68
C ASN A 618 -2.51 -27.48 48.07
N ARG A 619 -3.18 -27.45 46.92
CA ARG A 619 -3.60 -28.63 46.18
C ARG A 619 -2.40 -29.45 45.69
N GLU A 620 -1.38 -28.79 45.15
CA GLU A 620 -0.12 -29.43 44.72
C GLU A 620 0.62 -30.03 45.90
N LYS A 621 0.70 -29.33 47.05
CA LYS A 621 1.25 -29.87 48.30
C LYS A 621 0.47 -31.07 48.82
N VAL A 622 -0.86 -31.03 48.78
CA VAL A 622 -1.71 -32.18 49.16
C VAL A 622 -1.49 -33.33 48.19
N GLN A 623 -1.36 -33.09 46.89
CA GLN A 623 -1.04 -34.12 45.90
C GLN A 623 0.36 -34.70 46.10
N SER A 624 1.36 -33.89 46.46
CA SER A 624 2.71 -34.39 46.76
C SER A 624 2.75 -35.20 48.05
N ILE A 625 2.06 -34.74 49.11
CA ILE A 625 1.92 -35.48 50.37
C ILE A 625 1.19 -36.80 50.15
N ASN A 626 0.10 -36.80 49.37
CA ASN A 626 -0.61 -38.04 49.03
C ASN A 626 0.30 -39.00 48.24
N HIS A 627 1.10 -38.50 47.32
CA HIS A 627 2.07 -39.32 46.59
C HIS A 627 3.17 -39.89 47.50
N GLU A 628 3.59 -39.13 48.51
CA GLU A 628 4.59 -39.55 49.50
C GLU A 628 4.01 -40.59 50.49
N LEU A 629 2.77 -40.40 50.95
CA LEU A 629 2.01 -41.40 51.73
C LEU A 629 1.76 -42.69 50.93
N ASP A 630 1.45 -42.59 49.64
CA ASP A 630 1.32 -43.75 48.75
C ASP A 630 2.65 -44.48 48.54
N ARG A 631 3.80 -43.81 48.69
CA ARG A 631 5.12 -44.45 48.73
C ARG A 631 5.38 -45.13 50.07
N GLU A 632 5.13 -44.46 51.19
CA GLU A 632 5.34 -45.03 52.53
C GLU A 632 4.40 -46.21 52.83
N THR A 633 3.18 -46.21 52.29
CA THR A 633 2.25 -47.35 52.43
C THR A 633 2.57 -48.52 51.50
N ASN A 634 3.37 -48.30 50.45
CA ASN A 634 3.87 -49.34 49.54
C ASN A 634 5.32 -49.78 49.84
N GLU A 635 5.95 -49.24 50.89
CA GLU A 635 7.18 -49.82 51.42
C GLU A 635 6.86 -51.08 52.25
N PRO A 636 7.53 -52.22 52.01
CA PRO A 636 7.29 -53.44 52.76
C PRO A 636 7.69 -53.23 54.22
N LYS A 637 6.70 -53.32 55.13
CA LYS A 637 6.93 -53.24 56.57
C LYS A 637 7.98 -54.28 56.99
N PRO A 638 9.00 -53.91 57.79
CA PRO A 638 9.89 -54.88 58.39
C PRO A 638 9.16 -55.66 59.49
N ASP A 639 9.36 -56.98 59.48
CA ASP A 639 8.86 -57.93 60.48
C ASP A 639 9.21 -57.45 61.89
N TYR A 640 8.20 -57.09 62.67
CA TYR A 640 8.35 -56.97 64.13
C TYR A 640 7.19 -57.67 64.86
N ASP A 641 7.65 -58.56 65.72
CA ASP A 641 6.93 -59.47 66.59
C ASP A 641 6.02 -58.73 67.60
N LEU A 642 4.92 -59.40 67.96
CA LEU A 642 3.88 -58.91 68.84
C LEU A 642 4.40 -58.64 70.26
N ALA A 643 4.37 -57.37 70.70
CA ALA A 643 4.37 -57.03 72.13
C ALA A 643 3.35 -55.92 72.44
N LYS A 644 2.42 -56.29 73.32
CA LYS A 644 1.31 -55.53 73.91
C LYS A 644 1.72 -54.12 74.38
N GLY A 645 0.91 -53.11 74.09
CA GLY A 645 1.03 -51.77 74.69
C GLY A 645 -0.21 -50.91 74.46
N LYS A 646 -0.76 -50.38 75.55
CA LYS A 646 -1.99 -49.58 75.68
C LYS A 646 -1.81 -48.12 75.24
N LEU A 647 -2.88 -47.55 74.64
CA LEU A 647 -3.33 -46.13 74.64
C LEU A 647 -2.29 -45.04 74.25
N PHE A 648 -2.58 -43.82 73.78
CA PHE A 648 -3.70 -42.87 73.90
C PHE A 648 -3.75 -41.95 72.67
N VAL A 649 -4.94 -41.37 72.47
CA VAL A 649 -5.28 -40.16 71.70
C VAL A 649 -4.43 -38.95 72.14
N VAL A 650 -4.27 -37.92 71.28
CA VAL A 650 -4.57 -36.49 71.57
C VAL A 650 -4.00 -35.55 70.48
N ILE A 651 -4.96 -34.86 69.83
CA ILE A 651 -4.94 -33.59 69.05
C ILE A 651 -4.16 -33.55 67.75
#